data_AF-A0A7Z9E4H0-F1
#
_entry.id   AF-A0A7Z9E4H0-F1
#
_cell.length_a   1.000
_cell.length_b   1.000
_cell.length_c   1.000
_cell.angle_alpha   90.00
_cell.angle_beta   90.00
_cell.angle_gamma   90.00
#
_symmetry.space_group_name_H-M   'P 1'
#
loop_
_entity.id
_entity.type
_entity.pdbx_description
1 polymer ?
#
loop_
_entity_poly.entity_id
_entity_poly.type
_entity_poly.pdbx_seq_one_letter_code
_entity_poly.pdbx_strand_id
1 'polypeptide(L)'
;MKCKVCDSQSNYFATAQILNKYDISYFQCSNCGFIQTEEPYWLEEAYSNAIAMSDVGLVFRNLMFSDVTSKLIFNFFDHQSKFLDYGAGYGLFVRLMRDNGFDFYWFDKFCNNLFAQSFEINLDAAENNSFEIVTAFEVFEHLINPSIELENLLKISSTILLSTELLPVSNPKPNDWWYYVLHEGQHISIYTHHSLRILAERYDLNFYSNGSSLHLLTKKELPCNPFEQLSRQQLKKVEKSSLISQDFNNILEKYFPSNSVNSINTESSLSSNLETSRLNSPLNIMIDGVFFQMFKTGIARVWQSLFLEWAVNGFGQNIIVLDRAETAPKIAGIRYLSVPAYDYSKTEVDRQMLQEVCDQEAADLFVSTYYTTPLSTPSVFIAYDMIPEILGANLDEPMWREKHLGIAHASAYISISESTANDLVKLFPNINSKITVAHCGISQTFYPAPPGEIIQFKTKYGINKPYFLLVGAGSDYKNAVLFFRGFSQLYSKSAFDVICTGAGYLLGHEYRELAAGSTVHSLYLSDEELRVAYSGATALVYPSKYEGFGMPIAEALACGCPVITCANASIPEVAGEAAIYIKDDDIDAMTDALCEVQKLKSRNILRAKGLEQIRKFSWSKMANIISSALIDATLLRLNLREINLVVFPDWSQPEEVLCPELTSIIKTLTTHSKCSQITLLIDHQNLSDEDANLALSSVMMNLLMEEELELDEGVEIVLIGQLNSSQWSALCSQLQGRIKLNAENQNAIASVGAEIIPIYDLEH
;
A
#
# COMPACT_ATOMS: atom_id res chain seq x y z
N MET A 1 -28.80 36.39 -32.65
CA MET A 1 -29.09 35.09 -33.32
C MET A 1 -30.02 34.26 -32.44
N LYS A 2 -30.61 33.15 -32.93
CA LYS A 2 -31.40 32.25 -32.06
C LYS A 2 -30.49 31.33 -31.25
N CYS A 3 -30.86 31.05 -30.01
CA CYS A 3 -30.19 30.09 -29.14
C CYS A 3 -30.39 28.67 -29.67
N LYS A 4 -29.29 27.92 -29.80
CA LYS A 4 -29.31 26.54 -30.32
C LYS A 4 -29.82 25.49 -29.31
N VAL A 5 -30.11 25.92 -28.08
CA VAL A 5 -30.67 25.08 -27.00
C VAL A 5 -32.16 25.33 -26.80
N CYS A 6 -32.59 26.59 -26.69
CA CYS A 6 -33.97 26.93 -26.30
C CYS A 6 -34.70 27.89 -27.26
N ASP A 7 -34.13 28.14 -28.45
CA ASP A 7 -34.71 28.98 -29.53
C ASP A 7 -34.98 30.46 -29.18
N SER A 8 -34.71 30.87 -27.94
CA SER A 8 -34.80 32.25 -27.45
C SER A 8 -33.71 33.13 -28.09
N GLN A 9 -33.85 34.45 -27.93
CA GLN A 9 -32.87 35.39 -28.46
C GLN A 9 -31.51 35.28 -27.75
N SER A 10 -30.44 35.13 -28.53
CA SER A 10 -29.06 35.27 -28.07
C SER A 10 -28.50 36.62 -28.52
N ASN A 11 -27.98 37.37 -27.54
CA ASN A 11 -27.42 38.70 -27.72
C ASN A 11 -25.89 38.62 -27.73
N TYR A 12 -25.24 39.62 -28.36
CA TYR A 12 -23.78 39.71 -28.36
C TYR A 12 -23.22 39.66 -26.93
N PHE A 13 -22.21 38.82 -26.73
CA PHE A 13 -21.59 38.59 -25.43
C PHE A 13 -20.15 39.11 -25.38
N ALA A 14 -19.31 38.74 -26.33
CA ALA A 14 -17.91 39.16 -26.45
C ALA A 14 -17.35 38.81 -27.83
N THR A 15 -16.19 39.37 -28.16
CA THR A 15 -15.34 38.92 -29.27
C THR A 15 -14.02 38.45 -28.70
N ALA A 16 -13.48 37.35 -29.22
CA ALA A 16 -12.18 36.83 -28.83
C ALA A 16 -11.46 36.23 -30.04
N GLN A 17 -10.13 36.25 -30.00
CA GLN A 17 -9.30 35.71 -31.08
C GLN A 17 -9.11 34.21 -30.88
N ILE A 18 -9.56 33.42 -31.85
CA ILE A 18 -9.46 31.96 -31.88
C ILE A 18 -8.32 31.53 -32.80
N LEU A 19 -7.59 30.47 -32.43
CA LEU A 19 -6.39 29.96 -33.14
C LEU A 19 -5.31 31.04 -33.33
N ASN A 20 -5.33 32.10 -32.49
CA ASN A 20 -4.54 33.33 -32.66
C ASN A 20 -4.67 33.97 -34.06
N LYS A 21 -5.81 33.76 -34.73
CA LYS A 21 -5.98 34.08 -36.16
C LYS A 21 -7.34 34.70 -36.49
N TYR A 22 -8.43 34.19 -35.90
CA TYR A 22 -9.79 34.58 -36.26
C TYR A 22 -10.46 35.35 -35.14
N ASP A 23 -10.98 36.54 -35.40
CA ASP A 23 -11.78 37.29 -34.43
C ASP A 23 -13.23 36.81 -34.46
N ILE A 24 -13.64 36.07 -33.42
CA ILE A 24 -14.92 35.37 -33.38
C ILE A 24 -15.86 36.02 -32.37
N SER A 25 -17.11 36.22 -32.79
CA SER A 25 -18.17 36.73 -31.93
C SER A 25 -18.89 35.61 -31.16
N TYR A 26 -19.00 35.78 -29.84
CA TYR A 26 -19.78 34.95 -28.93
C TYR A 26 -21.11 35.62 -28.60
N PHE A 27 -22.16 34.82 -28.44
CA PHE A 27 -23.52 35.25 -28.14
C PHE A 27 -24.07 34.47 -26.96
N GLN A 28 -24.67 35.15 -25.98
CA GLN A 28 -25.29 34.55 -24.81
C GLN A 28 -26.81 34.61 -24.90
N CYS A 29 -27.46 33.48 -24.64
CA CYS A 29 -28.92 33.38 -24.60
C CYS A 29 -29.50 34.16 -23.41
N SER A 30 -30.51 35.01 -23.66
CA SER A 30 -31.17 35.77 -22.59
C SER A 30 -32.05 34.93 -21.66
N ASN A 31 -32.42 33.71 -22.07
CA ASN A 31 -33.29 32.81 -21.32
C ASN A 31 -32.49 31.75 -20.55
N CYS A 32 -31.71 30.92 -21.26
CA CYS A 32 -31.01 29.80 -20.64
C CYS A 32 -29.53 30.08 -20.32
N GLY A 33 -28.99 31.22 -20.70
CA GLY A 33 -27.59 31.59 -20.44
C GLY A 33 -26.54 30.83 -21.26
N PHE A 34 -26.94 29.89 -22.13
CA PHE A 34 -26.06 29.19 -23.07
C PHE A 34 -25.28 30.18 -23.94
N ILE A 35 -23.99 29.95 -24.09
CA ILE A 35 -23.11 30.76 -24.93
C ILE A 35 -22.74 29.95 -26.18
N GLN A 36 -22.83 30.60 -27.33
CA GLN A 36 -22.51 30.01 -28.62
C GLN A 36 -21.75 31.02 -29.48
N THR A 37 -20.90 30.53 -30.38
CA THR A 37 -20.25 31.40 -31.39
C THR A 37 -21.21 31.74 -32.53
N GLU A 38 -20.79 32.65 -33.41
CA GLU A 38 -21.27 32.69 -34.80
C GLU A 38 -20.97 31.36 -35.54
N GLU A 39 -21.42 31.25 -36.79
CA GLU A 39 -21.21 30.02 -37.57
C GLU A 39 -19.71 29.67 -37.65
N PRO A 40 -19.29 28.49 -37.17
CA PRO A 40 -17.89 28.20 -36.88
C PRO A 40 -17.10 27.78 -38.14
N TYR A 41 -16.85 28.72 -39.03
CA TYR A 41 -16.17 28.48 -40.32
C TYR A 41 -14.69 28.06 -40.20
N TRP A 42 -14.08 28.18 -39.02
CA TRP A 42 -12.69 27.78 -38.75
C TRP A 42 -12.55 26.35 -38.20
N LEU A 43 -13.67 25.68 -37.91
CA LEU A 43 -13.66 24.44 -37.16
C LEU A 43 -12.91 23.30 -37.88
N GLU A 44 -12.91 23.28 -39.22
CA GLU A 44 -12.09 22.34 -40.00
C GLU A 44 -10.59 22.49 -39.73
N GLU A 45 -10.09 23.73 -39.56
CA GLU A 45 -8.69 23.98 -39.19
C GLU A 45 -8.42 23.54 -37.75
N ALA A 46 -9.36 23.80 -36.83
CA ALA A 46 -9.25 23.41 -35.44
C ALA A 46 -9.17 21.88 -35.23
N TYR A 47 -9.81 21.09 -36.11
CA TYR A 47 -9.77 19.62 -36.09
C TYR A 47 -8.63 19.00 -36.92
N SER A 48 -7.74 19.81 -37.50
CA SER A 48 -6.56 19.27 -38.21
C SER A 48 -5.65 18.44 -37.29
N ASN A 49 -5.70 18.69 -35.99
CA ASN A 49 -5.18 17.80 -34.94
C ASN A 49 -6.33 17.42 -34.02
N ALA A 50 -6.68 16.14 -33.97
CA ALA A 50 -7.83 15.65 -33.21
C ALA A 50 -7.68 15.85 -31.68
N ILE A 51 -6.44 15.86 -31.17
CA ILE A 51 -6.13 16.08 -29.75
C ILE A 51 -5.04 17.13 -29.64
N ALA A 52 -5.26 18.12 -28.79
CA ALA A 52 -4.34 19.24 -28.62
C ALA A 52 -3.14 18.87 -27.74
N MET A 53 -1.95 19.39 -28.09
CA MET A 53 -0.73 19.21 -27.28
C MET A 53 -0.85 19.80 -25.86
N SER A 54 -1.77 20.74 -25.66
CA SER A 54 -2.08 21.36 -24.37
C SER A 54 -2.88 20.46 -23.43
N ASP A 55 -3.48 19.39 -23.92
CA ASP A 55 -4.26 18.47 -23.10
C ASP A 55 -3.37 17.48 -22.35
N VAL A 56 -2.74 17.99 -21.28
CA VAL A 56 -1.93 17.19 -20.35
C VAL A 56 -2.76 16.41 -19.33
N GLY A 57 -4.09 16.60 -19.32
CA GLY A 57 -5.01 15.99 -18.35
C GLY A 57 -5.68 14.71 -18.83
N LEU A 58 -5.49 14.33 -20.10
CA LEU A 58 -6.19 13.24 -20.77
C LEU A 58 -6.23 11.94 -19.96
N VAL A 59 -5.08 11.42 -19.51
CA VAL A 59 -5.01 10.13 -18.78
C VAL A 59 -5.74 10.20 -17.44
N PHE A 60 -5.47 11.26 -16.65
CA PHE A 60 -6.11 11.47 -15.35
C PHE A 60 -7.64 11.53 -15.48
N ARG A 61 -8.16 12.27 -16.47
CA ARG A 61 -9.60 12.38 -16.71
C ARG A 61 -10.22 11.05 -17.12
N ASN A 62 -9.55 10.28 -18.00
CA ASN A 62 -10.03 8.96 -18.42
C ASN A 62 -10.11 7.97 -17.25
N LEU A 63 -9.14 7.97 -16.32
CA LEU A 63 -9.20 7.17 -15.09
C LEU A 63 -10.37 7.58 -14.20
N MET A 64 -10.57 8.88 -13.99
CA MET A 64 -11.69 9.41 -13.21
C MET A 64 -13.04 9.05 -13.84
N PHE A 65 -13.19 9.25 -15.15
CA PHE A 65 -14.42 8.91 -15.87
C PHE A 65 -14.69 7.41 -15.84
N SER A 66 -13.66 6.56 -15.96
CA SER A 66 -13.81 5.09 -15.86
C SER A 66 -14.31 4.66 -14.48
N ASP A 67 -13.74 5.21 -13.40
CA ASP A 67 -14.17 4.91 -12.04
C ASP A 67 -15.62 5.35 -11.78
N VAL A 68 -15.98 6.58 -12.16
CA VAL A 68 -17.35 7.09 -11.99
C VAL A 68 -18.35 6.30 -12.84
N THR A 69 -18.01 6.02 -14.09
CA THR A 69 -18.91 5.32 -15.02
C THR A 69 -19.12 3.87 -14.62
N SER A 70 -18.06 3.14 -14.23
CA SER A 70 -18.18 1.76 -13.75
C SER A 70 -19.08 1.65 -12.52
N LYS A 71 -18.91 2.53 -11.54
CA LYS A 71 -19.77 2.60 -10.36
C LYS A 71 -21.22 2.96 -10.70
N LEU A 72 -21.42 3.92 -11.61
CA LEU A 72 -22.75 4.31 -12.06
C LEU A 72 -23.46 3.14 -12.74
N ILE A 73 -22.80 2.48 -13.71
CA ILE A 73 -23.36 1.34 -14.42
C ILE A 73 -23.68 0.22 -13.43
N PHE A 74 -22.71 -0.19 -12.61
CA PHE A 74 -22.85 -1.33 -11.71
C PHE A 74 -24.00 -1.17 -10.70
N ASN A 75 -24.26 0.05 -10.22
CA ASN A 75 -25.26 0.29 -9.19
C ASN A 75 -26.65 0.67 -9.74
N PHE A 76 -26.73 1.28 -10.94
CA PHE A 76 -27.97 1.87 -11.43
C PHE A 76 -28.43 1.38 -12.80
N PHE A 77 -27.62 0.65 -13.57
CA PHE A 77 -27.94 0.24 -14.94
C PHE A 77 -27.66 -1.26 -15.15
N ASP A 78 -28.09 -1.80 -16.29
CA ASP A 78 -27.76 -3.18 -16.64
C ASP A 78 -26.28 -3.29 -17.05
N HIS A 79 -25.45 -3.78 -16.14
CA HIS A 79 -24.00 -3.91 -16.32
C HIS A 79 -23.58 -5.07 -17.25
N GLN A 80 -24.53 -5.84 -17.79
CA GLN A 80 -24.29 -6.87 -18.81
C GLN A 80 -24.65 -6.40 -20.23
N SER A 81 -25.22 -5.20 -20.37
CA SER A 81 -25.56 -4.60 -21.66
C SER A 81 -24.32 -4.07 -22.40
N LYS A 82 -24.56 -3.65 -23.64
CA LYS A 82 -23.58 -2.93 -24.46
C LYS A 82 -23.58 -1.45 -24.13
N PHE A 83 -22.41 -0.84 -24.22
CA PHE A 83 -22.21 0.60 -24.02
C PHE A 83 -21.44 1.20 -25.18
N LEU A 84 -21.57 2.51 -25.38
CA LEU A 84 -20.87 3.22 -26.45
C LEU A 84 -20.22 4.48 -25.89
N ASP A 85 -18.97 4.73 -26.24
CA ASP A 85 -18.33 6.03 -26.07
C ASP A 85 -18.35 6.80 -27.40
N TYR A 86 -19.08 7.92 -27.41
CA TYR A 86 -19.23 8.82 -28.54
C TYR A 86 -18.23 9.97 -28.41
N GLY A 87 -17.34 10.13 -29.40
CA GLY A 87 -16.20 11.04 -29.32
C GLY A 87 -15.04 10.45 -28.51
N ALA A 88 -14.75 9.15 -28.70
CA ALA A 88 -13.84 8.39 -27.85
C ALA A 88 -12.34 8.78 -27.94
N GLY A 89 -11.95 9.69 -28.83
CA GLY A 89 -10.57 10.09 -29.03
C GLY A 89 -9.66 8.89 -29.35
N TYR A 90 -8.54 8.78 -28.62
CA TYR A 90 -7.63 7.63 -28.76
C TYR A 90 -8.20 6.31 -28.20
N GLY A 91 -9.36 6.30 -27.55
CA GLY A 91 -10.00 5.09 -27.03
C GLY A 91 -9.55 4.62 -25.66
N LEU A 92 -8.80 5.44 -24.92
CA LEU A 92 -8.28 5.08 -23.61
C LEU A 92 -9.41 4.74 -22.63
N PHE A 93 -10.47 5.57 -22.57
CA PHE A 93 -11.64 5.33 -21.73
C PHE A 93 -12.29 3.98 -22.06
N VAL A 94 -12.51 3.69 -23.35
CA VAL A 94 -13.11 2.43 -23.78
C VAL A 94 -12.25 1.24 -23.39
N ARG A 95 -10.93 1.31 -23.55
CA ARG A 95 -10.02 0.27 -23.09
C ARG A 95 -10.14 0.05 -21.58
N LEU A 96 -10.08 1.12 -20.78
CA LEU A 96 -10.24 1.04 -19.32
C LEU A 96 -11.58 0.41 -18.91
N MET A 97 -12.68 0.73 -19.61
CA MET A 97 -13.99 0.15 -19.32
C MET A 97 -14.09 -1.33 -19.67
N ARG A 98 -13.51 -1.76 -20.80
CA ARG A 98 -13.43 -3.17 -21.19
C ARG A 98 -12.54 -3.97 -20.26
N ASP A 99 -11.42 -3.40 -19.83
CA ASP A 99 -10.52 -4.02 -18.86
C ASP A 99 -11.20 -4.18 -17.50
N ASN A 100 -12.14 -3.29 -17.16
CA ASN A 100 -13.04 -3.38 -16.00
C ASN A 100 -14.27 -4.29 -16.23
N GLY A 101 -14.36 -4.99 -17.36
CA GLY A 101 -15.41 -5.99 -17.61
C GLY A 101 -16.68 -5.46 -18.30
N PHE A 102 -16.73 -4.20 -18.73
CA PHE A 102 -17.90 -3.61 -19.37
C PHE A 102 -17.76 -3.62 -20.90
N ASP A 103 -18.81 -4.07 -21.61
CA ASP A 103 -18.77 -4.23 -23.07
C ASP A 103 -18.96 -2.89 -23.81
N PHE A 104 -17.93 -2.04 -23.73
CA PHE A 104 -17.88 -0.73 -24.38
C PHE A 104 -17.39 -0.84 -25.83
N TYR A 105 -18.10 -0.15 -26.71
CA TYR A 105 -17.71 0.14 -28.09
C TYR A 105 -17.38 1.62 -28.23
N TRP A 106 -16.79 2.02 -29.36
CA TRP A 106 -16.46 3.42 -29.60
C TRP A 106 -16.89 3.92 -30.98
N PHE A 107 -17.13 5.23 -31.06
CA PHE A 107 -17.24 5.98 -32.30
C PHE A 107 -16.53 7.33 -32.14
N ASP A 108 -15.72 7.71 -33.11
CA ASP A 108 -15.15 9.05 -33.20
C ASP A 108 -15.05 9.48 -34.67
N LYS A 109 -15.46 10.71 -34.97
CA LYS A 109 -15.48 11.26 -36.34
C LYS A 109 -14.11 11.79 -36.78
N PHE A 110 -13.29 12.25 -35.84
CA PHE A 110 -12.09 13.04 -36.10
C PHE A 110 -10.81 12.34 -35.65
N CYS A 111 -10.89 11.44 -34.66
CA CYS A 111 -9.75 10.76 -34.08
C CYS A 111 -9.65 9.30 -34.53
N ASN A 112 -8.44 8.87 -34.89
CA ASN A 112 -8.14 7.45 -35.04
C ASN A 112 -7.82 6.85 -33.66
N ASN A 113 -8.57 5.83 -33.28
CA ASN A 113 -8.42 5.17 -32.00
C ASN A 113 -7.12 4.34 -31.93
N LEU A 114 -6.41 4.44 -30.81
CA LEU A 114 -5.17 3.73 -30.54
C LEU A 114 -5.36 2.53 -29.59
N PHE A 115 -6.18 2.68 -28.55
CA PHE A 115 -6.24 1.74 -27.42
C PHE A 115 -7.34 0.68 -27.53
N ALA A 116 -8.38 0.92 -28.32
CA ALA A 116 -9.57 0.07 -28.45
C ALA A 116 -9.88 -0.28 -29.91
N GLN A 117 -8.85 -0.44 -30.75
CA GLN A 117 -9.03 -0.85 -32.15
C GLN A 117 -9.83 -2.17 -32.24
N SER A 118 -10.63 -2.30 -33.30
CA SER A 118 -11.58 -3.40 -33.55
C SER A 118 -12.88 -3.39 -32.76
N PHE A 119 -13.08 -2.42 -31.88
CA PHE A 119 -14.34 -2.20 -31.15
C PHE A 119 -15.11 -0.97 -31.64
N GLU A 120 -14.85 -0.52 -32.87
CA GLU A 120 -15.59 0.54 -33.54
C GLU A 120 -17.03 0.13 -33.90
N ILE A 121 -17.98 1.05 -33.77
CA ILE A 121 -19.35 0.88 -34.24
C ILE A 121 -19.59 1.73 -35.50
N ASN A 122 -20.35 1.20 -36.46
CA ASN A 122 -20.94 2.01 -37.53
C ASN A 122 -22.33 2.48 -37.08
N LEU A 123 -22.47 3.77 -36.79
CA LEU A 123 -23.72 4.35 -36.31
C LEU A 123 -24.88 4.25 -37.32
N ASP A 124 -24.60 4.24 -38.63
CA ASP A 124 -25.65 4.09 -39.65
C ASP A 124 -26.26 2.68 -39.67
N ALA A 125 -25.53 1.69 -39.11
CA ALA A 125 -25.97 0.31 -39.01
C ALA A 125 -26.47 -0.06 -37.59
N ALA A 126 -26.41 0.86 -36.63
CA ALA A 126 -26.86 0.61 -35.27
C ALA A 126 -28.40 0.60 -35.18
N GLU A 127 -28.94 -0.41 -34.50
CA GLU A 127 -30.39 -0.48 -34.23
C GLU A 127 -30.82 0.55 -33.18
N ASN A 128 -32.12 0.90 -33.17
CA ASN A 128 -32.65 1.82 -32.17
C ASN A 128 -32.52 1.23 -30.75
N ASN A 129 -32.03 2.03 -29.80
CA ASN A 129 -31.75 1.64 -28.42
C ASN A 129 -30.83 0.41 -28.27
N SER A 130 -29.76 0.35 -29.07
CA SER A 130 -28.78 -0.73 -29.01
C SER A 130 -27.83 -0.67 -27.80
N PHE A 131 -27.77 0.46 -27.09
CA PHE A 131 -26.87 0.66 -25.94
C PHE A 131 -27.63 1.09 -24.68
N GLU A 132 -27.20 0.57 -23.52
CA GLU A 132 -27.77 0.93 -22.21
C GLU A 132 -27.35 2.35 -21.80
N ILE A 133 -26.10 2.72 -22.05
CA ILE A 133 -25.56 4.06 -21.86
C ILE A 133 -24.69 4.44 -23.06
N VAL A 134 -24.84 5.68 -23.52
CA VAL A 134 -23.87 6.35 -24.38
C VAL A 134 -23.11 7.37 -23.55
N THR A 135 -21.78 7.23 -23.46
CA THR A 135 -20.90 8.25 -22.91
C THR A 135 -20.55 9.27 -23.99
N ALA A 136 -20.45 10.54 -23.64
CA ALA A 136 -20.07 11.63 -24.53
C ALA A 136 -19.18 12.61 -23.75
N PHE A 137 -17.97 12.17 -23.45
CA PHE A 137 -17.01 12.94 -22.67
C PHE A 137 -16.24 13.90 -23.56
N GLU A 138 -16.20 15.18 -23.18
CA GLU A 138 -15.50 16.24 -23.93
C GLU A 138 -16.01 16.36 -25.37
N VAL A 139 -17.32 16.26 -25.54
CA VAL A 139 -17.99 16.36 -26.84
C VAL A 139 -18.89 17.58 -26.90
N PHE A 140 -19.64 17.84 -25.83
CA PHE A 140 -20.79 18.74 -25.86
C PHE A 140 -20.38 20.19 -26.15
N GLU A 141 -19.20 20.60 -25.68
CA GLU A 141 -18.60 21.90 -25.91
C GLU A 141 -18.23 22.17 -27.37
N HIS A 142 -18.12 21.12 -28.17
CA HIS A 142 -17.75 21.18 -29.58
C HIS A 142 -18.95 21.14 -30.54
N LEU A 143 -20.14 20.89 -30.03
CA LEU A 143 -21.32 20.66 -30.86
C LEU A 143 -21.82 21.95 -31.48
N ILE A 144 -21.86 21.99 -32.81
CA ILE A 144 -22.44 23.12 -33.54
C ILE A 144 -23.93 23.23 -33.24
N ASN A 145 -24.66 22.11 -33.17
CA ASN A 145 -26.11 22.06 -32.93
C ASN A 145 -26.44 21.02 -31.83
N PRO A 146 -26.31 21.38 -30.55
CA PRO A 146 -26.43 20.42 -29.44
C PRO A 146 -27.79 19.70 -29.39
N SER A 147 -28.89 20.39 -29.72
CA SER A 147 -30.23 19.79 -29.69
C SER A 147 -30.38 18.68 -30.75
N ILE A 148 -29.83 18.87 -31.95
CA ILE A 148 -29.92 17.90 -33.04
C ILE A 148 -29.02 16.71 -32.73
N GLU A 149 -27.82 16.97 -32.20
CA GLU A 149 -26.91 15.89 -31.86
C GLU A 149 -27.46 15.01 -30.73
N LEU A 150 -28.02 15.63 -29.69
CA LEU A 150 -28.70 14.89 -28.62
C LEU A 150 -29.86 14.05 -29.17
N GLU A 151 -30.64 14.56 -30.13
CA GLU A 151 -31.69 13.78 -30.80
C GLU A 151 -31.13 12.54 -31.51
N ASN A 152 -29.95 12.65 -32.12
CA ASN A 152 -29.29 11.52 -32.78
C ASN A 152 -28.78 10.49 -31.77
N LEU A 153 -28.14 10.92 -30.67
CA LEU A 153 -27.71 10.03 -29.60
C LEU A 153 -28.89 9.30 -28.95
N LEU A 154 -30.04 9.97 -28.82
CA LEU A 154 -31.26 9.41 -28.27
C LEU A 154 -31.93 8.35 -29.15
N LYS A 155 -31.51 8.18 -30.41
CA LYS A 155 -31.95 7.07 -31.27
C LYS A 155 -31.32 5.75 -30.83
N ILE A 156 -30.09 5.79 -30.32
CA ILE A 156 -29.28 4.60 -30.00
C ILE A 156 -29.20 4.30 -28.50
N SER A 157 -29.53 5.26 -27.63
CA SER A 157 -29.66 5.04 -26.18
C SER A 157 -30.63 6.03 -25.55
N SER A 158 -31.42 5.58 -24.57
CA SER A 158 -32.25 6.46 -23.73
C SER A 158 -31.50 7.09 -22.55
N THR A 159 -30.20 6.83 -22.42
CA THR A 159 -29.33 7.30 -21.33
C THR A 159 -28.01 7.83 -21.89
N ILE A 160 -27.75 9.11 -21.64
CA ILE A 160 -26.53 9.81 -22.06
C ILE A 160 -25.79 10.29 -20.82
N LEU A 161 -24.55 9.80 -20.62
CA LEU A 161 -23.62 10.31 -19.61
C LEU A 161 -22.61 11.20 -20.32
N LEU A 162 -22.57 12.49 -19.99
CA LEU A 162 -21.74 13.46 -20.71
C LEU A 162 -20.86 14.25 -19.75
N SER A 163 -19.74 14.76 -20.29
CA SER A 163 -18.97 15.79 -19.60
C SER A 163 -18.97 17.11 -20.37
N THR A 164 -19.10 18.20 -19.62
CA THR A 164 -18.85 19.57 -20.06
C THR A 164 -18.84 20.48 -18.82
N GLU A 165 -17.86 21.38 -18.70
CA GLU A 165 -17.80 22.31 -17.57
C GLU A 165 -18.94 23.34 -17.67
N LEU A 166 -19.67 23.48 -16.57
CA LEU A 166 -20.71 24.49 -16.46
C LEU A 166 -20.12 25.90 -16.37
N LEU A 167 -20.69 26.83 -17.13
CA LEU A 167 -20.39 28.25 -17.06
C LEU A 167 -20.51 28.74 -15.61
N PRO A 168 -19.43 29.25 -15.01
CA PRO A 168 -19.47 29.73 -13.64
C PRO A 168 -20.45 30.88 -13.44
N VAL A 169 -20.95 31.03 -12.21
CA VAL A 169 -21.87 32.13 -11.84
C VAL A 169 -21.25 33.51 -12.09
N SER A 170 -19.92 33.63 -12.08
CA SER A 170 -19.20 34.86 -12.44
C SER A 170 -19.37 35.27 -13.91
N ASN A 171 -19.90 34.38 -14.77
CA ASN A 171 -20.16 34.58 -16.19
C ASN A 171 -18.94 35.16 -16.95
N PRO A 172 -17.77 34.49 -16.87
CA PRO A 172 -16.51 35.02 -17.38
C PRO A 172 -16.55 35.18 -18.91
N LYS A 173 -15.86 36.22 -19.41
CA LYS A 173 -15.66 36.41 -20.86
C LYS A 173 -14.64 35.41 -21.39
N PRO A 174 -14.55 35.20 -22.72
CA PRO A 174 -13.69 34.16 -23.27
C PRO A 174 -12.21 34.23 -22.88
N ASN A 175 -11.67 35.43 -22.66
CA ASN A 175 -10.27 35.61 -22.22
C ASN A 175 -10.05 35.39 -20.71
N ASP A 176 -11.13 35.30 -19.92
CA ASP A 176 -11.07 35.30 -18.46
C ASP A 176 -11.25 33.88 -17.87
N TRP A 177 -11.54 32.89 -18.70
CA TRP A 177 -11.76 31.51 -18.26
C TRP A 177 -11.12 30.51 -19.23
N TRP A 178 -10.24 29.68 -18.69
CA TRP A 178 -9.41 28.75 -19.46
C TRP A 178 -10.23 27.75 -20.29
N TYR A 179 -11.46 27.43 -19.87
CA TYR A 179 -12.32 26.45 -20.54
C TYR A 179 -12.90 26.93 -21.89
N TYR A 180 -12.69 28.19 -22.29
CA TYR A 180 -12.96 28.60 -23.68
C TYR A 180 -11.90 28.12 -24.66
N VAL A 181 -10.70 27.74 -24.17
CA VAL A 181 -9.62 27.10 -24.96
C VAL A 181 -9.37 27.78 -26.32
N LEU A 182 -9.23 29.11 -26.29
CA LEU A 182 -9.21 29.97 -27.48
C LEU A 182 -8.10 29.61 -28.48
N HIS A 183 -6.97 29.09 -27.99
CA HIS A 183 -5.84 28.69 -28.83
C HIS A 183 -6.10 27.41 -29.63
N GLU A 184 -7.05 26.58 -29.24
CA GLU A 184 -7.50 25.37 -29.99
C GLU A 184 -8.74 25.66 -30.82
N GLY A 185 -9.64 26.50 -30.31
CA GLY A 185 -10.80 26.98 -31.07
C GLY A 185 -11.93 25.97 -31.27
N GLN A 186 -11.88 24.85 -30.56
CA GLN A 186 -12.87 23.78 -30.69
C GLN A 186 -14.08 23.97 -29.74
N HIS A 187 -13.91 24.71 -28.62
CA HIS A 187 -14.98 24.95 -27.64
C HIS A 187 -15.90 26.09 -28.12
N ILE A 188 -17.02 25.75 -28.76
CA ILE A 188 -17.94 26.69 -29.42
C ILE A 188 -19.32 26.78 -28.74
N SER A 189 -19.60 25.88 -27.80
CA SER A 189 -20.87 25.73 -27.10
C SER A 189 -20.65 25.63 -25.60
N ILE A 190 -21.01 26.65 -24.82
CA ILE A 190 -20.75 26.68 -23.37
C ILE A 190 -22.09 26.67 -22.61
N TYR A 191 -22.23 25.72 -21.70
CA TYR A 191 -23.51 25.41 -21.06
C TYR A 191 -23.62 25.99 -19.66
N THR A 192 -24.81 26.46 -19.32
CA THR A 192 -25.22 26.62 -17.92
C THR A 192 -25.98 25.36 -17.47
N HIS A 193 -26.11 25.20 -16.16
CA HIS A 193 -26.99 24.17 -15.59
C HIS A 193 -28.43 24.30 -16.12
N HIS A 194 -28.90 25.55 -16.33
CA HIS A 194 -30.24 25.79 -16.85
C HIS A 194 -30.38 25.35 -18.31
N SER A 195 -29.35 25.55 -19.14
CA SER A 195 -29.39 25.12 -20.55
C SER A 195 -29.39 23.61 -20.70
N LEU A 196 -28.60 22.86 -19.92
CA LEU A 196 -28.64 21.39 -19.94
C LEU A 196 -29.99 20.86 -19.46
N ARG A 197 -30.56 21.46 -18.41
CA ARG A 197 -31.90 21.10 -17.94
C ARG A 197 -32.97 21.30 -19.04
N ILE A 198 -32.92 22.39 -19.80
CA ILE A 198 -33.87 22.62 -20.90
C ILE A 198 -33.68 21.57 -22.02
N LEU A 199 -32.45 21.17 -22.33
CA LEU A 199 -32.21 20.08 -23.28
C LEU A 199 -32.83 18.76 -22.79
N ALA A 200 -32.69 18.44 -21.51
CA ALA A 200 -33.31 17.27 -20.91
C ALA A 200 -34.85 17.31 -21.00
N GLU A 201 -35.45 18.42 -20.57
CA GLU A 201 -36.90 18.63 -20.57
C GLU A 201 -37.50 18.55 -21.99
N ARG A 202 -36.78 19.02 -23.01
CA ARG A 202 -37.20 18.97 -24.42
C ARG A 202 -37.43 17.53 -24.90
N TYR A 203 -36.69 16.57 -24.38
CA TYR A 203 -36.75 15.16 -24.77
C TYR A 203 -37.33 14.26 -23.68
N ASP A 204 -37.98 14.84 -22.67
CA ASP A 204 -38.62 14.13 -21.55
C ASP A 204 -37.61 13.22 -20.78
N LEU A 205 -36.44 13.78 -20.47
CA LEU A 205 -35.37 13.12 -19.74
C LEU A 205 -35.22 13.70 -18.33
N ASN A 206 -34.88 12.83 -17.37
CA ASN A 206 -34.38 13.24 -16.07
C ASN A 206 -32.96 13.78 -16.21
N PHE A 207 -32.66 14.87 -15.48
CA PHE A 207 -31.33 15.50 -15.48
C PHE A 207 -30.71 15.42 -14.09
N TYR A 208 -29.54 14.77 -14.01
CA TYR A 208 -28.69 14.72 -12.82
C TYR A 208 -27.33 15.34 -13.13
N SER A 209 -26.75 16.05 -12.17
CA SER A 209 -25.46 16.74 -12.33
C SER A 209 -24.66 16.71 -11.04
N ASN A 210 -23.34 16.67 -11.14
CA ASN A 210 -22.44 16.89 -10.01
C ASN A 210 -22.24 18.39 -9.69
N GLY A 211 -22.84 19.28 -10.49
CA GLY A 211 -22.72 20.73 -10.34
C GLY A 211 -21.45 21.35 -10.94
N SER A 212 -20.59 20.55 -11.57
CA SER A 212 -19.40 21.00 -12.30
C SER A 212 -19.40 20.46 -13.73
N SER A 213 -18.81 19.29 -13.94
CA SER A 213 -18.43 18.80 -15.26
C SER A 213 -19.09 17.50 -15.68
N LEU A 214 -19.79 16.76 -14.80
CA LEU A 214 -20.42 15.48 -15.13
C LEU A 214 -21.93 15.54 -14.98
N HIS A 215 -22.61 15.03 -16.01
CA HIS A 215 -24.05 15.19 -16.20
C HIS A 215 -24.65 13.92 -16.78
N LEU A 216 -25.82 13.52 -16.28
CA LEU A 216 -26.55 12.34 -16.74
C LEU A 216 -27.94 12.76 -17.20
N LEU A 217 -28.28 12.40 -18.43
CA LEU A 217 -29.59 12.57 -19.05
C LEU A 217 -30.19 11.19 -19.28
N THR A 218 -31.33 10.87 -18.66
CA THR A 218 -31.90 9.52 -18.80
C THR A 218 -33.41 9.49 -18.69
N LYS A 219 -34.06 8.60 -19.46
CA LYS A 219 -35.48 8.29 -19.26
C LYS A 219 -35.75 7.51 -17.96
N LYS A 220 -34.72 6.87 -17.39
CA LYS A 220 -34.83 6.11 -16.15
C LYS A 220 -34.89 7.06 -14.97
N GLU A 221 -35.90 6.91 -14.12
CA GLU A 221 -35.95 7.63 -12.85
C GLU A 221 -35.03 6.95 -11.84
N LEU A 222 -34.04 7.69 -11.33
CA LEU A 222 -33.12 7.22 -10.30
C LEU A 222 -33.59 7.68 -8.92
N PRO A 223 -33.41 6.87 -7.86
CA PRO A 223 -33.93 7.15 -6.52
C PRO A 223 -33.32 8.39 -5.86
N CYS A 224 -32.16 8.85 -6.35
CA CYS A 224 -31.44 10.03 -5.89
C CYS A 224 -30.46 10.51 -6.98
N ASN A 225 -29.80 11.64 -6.75
CA ASN A 225 -28.71 12.07 -7.61
C ASN A 225 -27.51 11.10 -7.45
N PRO A 226 -27.12 10.35 -8.50
CA PRO A 226 -26.05 9.36 -8.41
C PRO A 226 -24.69 9.98 -8.06
N PHE A 227 -24.46 11.25 -8.44
CA PHE A 227 -23.22 11.95 -8.15
C PHE A 227 -23.08 12.39 -6.68
N GLU A 228 -24.20 12.57 -5.98
CA GLU A 228 -24.15 12.83 -4.52
C GLU A 228 -23.83 11.56 -3.73
N GLN A 229 -24.31 10.39 -4.16
CA GLN A 229 -24.00 9.13 -3.49
C GLN A 229 -22.53 8.73 -3.63
N LEU A 230 -21.94 8.93 -4.82
CA LEU A 230 -20.50 8.73 -5.07
C LEU A 230 -19.59 9.47 -4.08
N SER A 231 -20.05 10.61 -3.52
CA SER A 231 -19.28 11.41 -2.56
C SER A 231 -19.58 11.14 -1.08
N ARG A 232 -20.71 10.49 -0.76
CA ARG A 232 -21.22 10.36 0.63
C ARG A 232 -21.31 8.92 1.15
N GLN A 233 -21.45 7.93 0.28
CA GLN A 233 -21.58 6.52 0.65
C GLN A 233 -20.61 5.69 -0.19
N GLN A 234 -19.96 4.69 0.44
CA GLN A 234 -19.20 3.70 -0.32
C GLN A 234 -20.19 2.88 -1.16
N LEU A 235 -20.25 3.17 -2.47
CA LEU A 235 -20.92 2.30 -3.43
C LEU A 235 -20.29 0.90 -3.39
N LYS A 236 -21.06 -0.12 -3.78
CA LYS A 236 -20.54 -1.49 -3.84
C LYS A 236 -19.29 -1.53 -4.71
N LYS A 237 -18.28 -2.28 -4.26
CA LYS A 237 -17.10 -2.59 -5.05
C LYS A 237 -17.56 -3.26 -6.36
N VAL A 238 -16.99 -2.83 -7.48
CA VAL A 238 -17.29 -3.42 -8.78
C VAL A 238 -16.65 -4.80 -8.83
N GLU A 239 -17.47 -5.82 -9.04
CA GLU A 239 -17.03 -7.22 -9.17
C GLU A 239 -17.43 -7.72 -10.58
N LYS A 240 -16.62 -7.34 -11.59
CA LYS A 240 -16.67 -7.91 -12.94
C LYS A 240 -15.30 -8.45 -13.33
N SER A 241 -15.29 -9.58 -14.03
CA SER A 241 -14.09 -10.09 -14.71
C SER A 241 -13.73 -9.20 -15.89
N SER A 242 -12.43 -8.98 -16.10
CA SER A 242 -11.92 -8.24 -17.24
C SER A 242 -12.31 -8.87 -18.58
N LEU A 243 -12.57 -8.05 -19.61
CA LEU A 243 -12.79 -8.55 -20.98
C LEU A 243 -11.47 -8.78 -21.75
N ILE A 244 -10.29 -8.54 -21.15
CA ILE A 244 -8.99 -8.63 -21.85
C ILE A 244 -8.82 -9.96 -22.60
N SER A 245 -9.06 -11.10 -21.95
CA SER A 245 -8.89 -12.42 -22.58
C SER A 245 -9.90 -12.64 -23.72
N GLN A 246 -11.15 -12.18 -23.55
CA GLN A 246 -12.18 -12.28 -24.58
C GLN A 246 -11.85 -11.38 -25.77
N ASP A 247 -11.40 -10.16 -25.52
CA ASP A 247 -11.00 -9.18 -26.53
C ASP A 247 -9.86 -9.69 -27.39
N PHE A 248 -8.84 -10.26 -26.75
CA PHE A 248 -7.69 -10.86 -27.44
C PHE A 248 -8.13 -11.96 -28.40
N ASN A 249 -8.98 -12.90 -27.94
CA ASN A 249 -9.50 -13.98 -28.76
C ASN A 249 -10.35 -13.48 -29.93
N ASN A 250 -11.24 -12.50 -29.70
CA ASN A 250 -12.07 -11.90 -30.75
C ASN A 250 -11.21 -11.23 -31.84
N ILE A 251 -10.12 -10.56 -31.47
CA ILE A 251 -9.19 -9.95 -32.40
C ILE A 251 -8.46 -11.04 -33.21
N LEU A 252 -7.95 -12.09 -32.55
CA LEU A 252 -7.31 -13.19 -33.24
C LEU A 252 -8.22 -13.85 -34.26
N GLU A 253 -9.49 -14.13 -33.93
CA GLU A 253 -10.45 -14.68 -34.88
C GLU A 253 -10.73 -13.74 -36.07
N LYS A 254 -10.77 -12.41 -35.83
CA LYS A 254 -11.01 -11.40 -36.87
C LYS A 254 -9.85 -11.29 -37.86
N TYR A 255 -8.60 -11.41 -37.40
CA TYR A 255 -7.40 -11.24 -38.24
C TYR A 255 -6.80 -12.56 -38.73
N PHE A 256 -7.08 -13.67 -38.05
CA PHE A 256 -6.64 -15.02 -38.40
C PHE A 256 -7.82 -16.00 -38.41
N PRO A 257 -8.85 -15.78 -39.25
CA PRO A 257 -9.97 -16.70 -39.37
C PRO A 257 -9.44 -18.07 -39.81
N SER A 258 -9.81 -19.10 -39.06
CA SER A 258 -9.35 -20.48 -39.19
C SER A 258 -9.57 -21.07 -40.59
N ASN A 259 -8.60 -20.84 -41.47
CA ASN A 259 -8.11 -21.75 -42.52
C ASN A 259 -6.93 -21.10 -43.26
N SER A 260 -5.85 -21.88 -43.43
CA SER A 260 -4.54 -21.53 -44.03
C SER A 260 -3.67 -20.66 -43.11
N VAL A 261 -2.49 -21.07 -42.65
CA VAL A 261 -1.34 -21.47 -43.44
C VAL A 261 -0.31 -22.18 -42.57
N ASN A 262 0.16 -23.33 -43.05
CA ASN A 262 1.47 -23.87 -42.76
C ASN A 262 2.55 -22.96 -43.39
N SER A 263 3.56 -22.62 -42.58
CA SER A 263 4.98 -22.50 -42.95
C SER A 263 5.52 -21.19 -43.56
N ILE A 264 6.57 -20.70 -42.88
CA ILE A 264 7.85 -20.12 -43.39
C ILE A 264 8.15 -18.63 -43.10
N ASN A 265 8.97 -18.49 -42.04
CA ASN A 265 10.30 -17.85 -41.94
C ASN A 265 10.51 -16.32 -42.02
N THR A 266 11.08 -15.86 -40.89
CA THR A 266 12.32 -15.07 -40.70
C THR A 266 12.50 -13.74 -41.43
N GLU A 267 12.51 -12.66 -40.64
CA GLU A 267 13.64 -11.75 -40.34
C GLU A 267 13.12 -10.31 -40.15
N SER A 268 13.34 -9.73 -38.96
CA SER A 268 14.27 -8.61 -38.86
C SER A 268 14.60 -8.30 -37.40
N SER A 269 15.91 -8.17 -37.20
CA SER A 269 16.66 -7.71 -36.04
C SER A 269 16.27 -6.33 -35.51
N LEU A 270 16.46 -6.14 -34.20
CA LEU A 270 16.87 -4.94 -33.42
C LEU A 270 16.04 -4.96 -32.12
N SER A 271 16.56 -5.09 -30.90
CA SER A 271 17.90 -4.88 -30.37
C SER A 271 18.07 -5.73 -29.11
N SER A 272 19.17 -6.47 -29.08
CA SER A 272 19.74 -7.08 -27.88
C SER A 272 20.04 -6.01 -26.83
N ASN A 273 19.32 -6.02 -25.73
CA ASN A 273 19.92 -5.72 -24.43
C ASN A 273 19.86 -7.01 -23.63
N LEU A 274 21.04 -7.49 -23.24
CA LEU A 274 21.21 -8.63 -22.36
C LEU A 274 20.40 -8.39 -21.08
N GLU A 275 19.33 -9.15 -20.90
CA GLU A 275 18.71 -9.32 -19.58
C GLU A 275 19.73 -10.07 -18.70
N THR A 276 20.41 -9.32 -17.85
CA THR A 276 21.28 -9.88 -16.84
C THR A 276 20.44 -10.65 -15.84
N SER A 277 20.72 -11.95 -15.67
CA SER A 277 20.09 -12.84 -14.70
C SER A 277 19.97 -12.19 -13.30
N ARG A 278 18.76 -12.11 -12.70
CA ARG A 278 18.55 -11.65 -11.31
C ARG A 278 19.25 -12.49 -10.24
N LEU A 279 19.82 -13.67 -10.57
CA LEU A 279 20.46 -14.55 -9.58
C LEU A 279 21.48 -13.83 -8.68
N ASN A 280 22.20 -12.85 -9.25
CA ASN A 280 23.24 -12.07 -8.59
C ASN A 280 22.81 -10.63 -8.23
N SER A 281 21.54 -10.26 -8.47
CA SER A 281 21.01 -8.93 -8.14
C SER A 281 20.44 -8.93 -6.71
N PRO A 282 20.67 -7.86 -5.94
CA PRO A 282 20.06 -7.72 -4.62
C PRO A 282 18.53 -7.63 -4.73
N LEU A 283 17.83 -8.01 -3.65
CA LEU A 283 16.40 -7.65 -3.51
C LEU A 283 16.28 -6.14 -3.38
N ASN A 284 15.15 -5.60 -3.83
CA ASN A 284 14.81 -4.21 -3.60
C ASN A 284 13.78 -4.11 -2.49
N ILE A 285 14.23 -4.22 -1.23
CA ILE A 285 13.38 -4.00 -0.06
C ILE A 285 13.41 -2.53 0.30
N MET A 286 12.28 -1.86 0.11
CA MET A 286 12.11 -0.45 0.39
C MET A 286 11.75 -0.24 1.85
N ILE A 287 12.50 0.61 2.56
CA ILE A 287 12.23 0.95 3.96
C ILE A 287 11.96 2.44 4.08
N ASP A 288 10.73 2.82 4.40
CA ASP A 288 10.40 4.22 4.65
C ASP A 288 10.88 4.69 6.03
N GLY A 289 11.91 5.54 6.04
CA GLY A 289 12.56 6.12 7.22
C GLY A 289 11.76 7.19 7.97
N VAL A 290 10.45 7.29 7.73
CA VAL A 290 9.54 8.28 8.33
C VAL A 290 9.70 8.48 9.84
N PHE A 291 10.01 7.44 10.62
CA PHE A 291 10.13 7.58 12.07
C PHE A 291 11.26 8.53 12.50
N PHE A 292 12.35 8.58 11.73
CA PHE A 292 13.51 9.42 12.03
C PHE A 292 13.20 10.91 11.94
N GLN A 293 12.20 11.30 11.14
CA GLN A 293 11.67 12.65 11.08
C GLN A 293 10.85 13.01 12.31
N MET A 294 10.08 12.05 12.84
CA MET A 294 9.06 12.32 13.86
C MET A 294 9.65 12.37 15.28
N PHE A 295 10.40 11.32 15.66
CA PHE A 295 10.80 11.12 17.05
C PHE A 295 12.16 10.46 17.19
N LYS A 296 12.86 10.76 18.28
CA LYS A 296 14.12 10.10 18.69
C LYS A 296 13.89 9.24 19.93
N THR A 297 13.10 8.17 19.78
CA THR A 297 12.73 7.24 20.86
C THR A 297 13.27 5.83 20.61
N GLY A 298 12.77 4.83 21.36
CA GLY A 298 13.19 3.43 21.24
C GLY A 298 13.08 2.84 19.84
N ILE A 299 12.05 3.21 19.05
CA ILE A 299 11.87 2.71 17.67
C ILE A 299 13.02 3.19 16.77
N ALA A 300 13.49 4.44 16.92
CA ALA A 300 14.64 4.94 16.16
C ALA A 300 15.91 4.12 16.48
N ARG A 301 16.08 3.70 17.73
CA ARG A 301 17.19 2.82 18.14
C ARG A 301 17.06 1.42 17.55
N VAL A 302 15.84 0.87 17.47
CA VAL A 302 15.59 -0.42 16.80
C VAL A 302 16.08 -0.36 15.36
N TRP A 303 15.59 0.60 14.57
CA TRP A 303 15.98 0.73 13.16
C TRP A 303 17.46 1.03 12.95
N GLN A 304 18.04 1.92 13.76
CA GLN A 304 19.48 2.19 13.69
C GLN A 304 20.31 0.92 13.96
N SER A 305 19.90 0.11 14.94
CA SER A 305 20.59 -1.15 15.26
C SER A 305 20.42 -2.18 14.15
N LEU A 306 19.22 -2.31 13.57
CA LEU A 306 18.97 -3.19 12.42
C LEU A 306 19.83 -2.81 11.22
N PHE A 307 19.88 -1.52 10.85
CA PHE A 307 20.70 -1.05 9.74
C PHE A 307 22.20 -1.32 9.98
N LEU A 308 22.70 -1.14 11.20
CA LEU A 308 24.09 -1.45 11.51
C LEU A 308 24.40 -2.96 11.38
N GLU A 309 23.53 -3.81 11.92
CA GLU A 309 23.69 -5.27 11.82
C GLU A 309 23.61 -5.75 10.36
N TRP A 310 22.65 -5.23 9.58
CA TRP A 310 22.49 -5.56 8.17
C TRP A 310 23.63 -5.05 7.29
N ALA A 311 24.19 -3.88 7.59
CA ALA A 311 25.38 -3.40 6.90
C ALA A 311 26.59 -4.32 7.15
N VAL A 312 26.73 -4.86 8.36
CA VAL A 312 27.84 -5.75 8.72
C VAL A 312 27.68 -7.15 8.15
N ASN A 313 26.47 -7.71 8.17
CA ASN A 313 26.21 -9.07 7.70
C ASN A 313 25.94 -9.18 6.18
N GLY A 314 25.97 -8.05 5.46
CA GLY A 314 25.78 -7.97 4.01
C GLY A 314 24.32 -7.85 3.56
N PHE A 315 23.33 -8.02 4.45
CA PHE A 315 21.92 -7.86 4.08
C PHE A 315 21.56 -6.43 3.65
N GLY A 316 22.33 -5.43 4.09
CA GLY A 316 22.14 -4.02 3.74
C GLY A 316 22.16 -3.73 2.23
N GLN A 317 22.80 -4.59 1.43
CA GLN A 317 22.80 -4.48 -0.04
C GLN A 317 21.41 -4.67 -0.66
N ASN A 318 20.49 -5.32 0.07
CA ASN A 318 19.11 -5.55 -0.33
C ASN A 318 18.16 -4.42 0.12
N ILE A 319 18.67 -3.40 0.81
CA ILE A 319 17.87 -2.37 1.45
C ILE A 319 18.05 -1.03 0.75
N ILE A 320 16.91 -0.40 0.44
CA ILE A 320 16.84 0.99 0.02
C ILE A 320 16.02 1.75 1.08
N VAL A 321 16.64 2.71 1.76
CA VAL A 321 15.96 3.54 2.77
C VAL A 321 15.45 4.82 2.12
N LEU A 322 14.14 5.08 2.20
CA LEU A 322 13.57 6.37 1.87
C LEU A 322 13.86 7.34 3.01
N ASP A 323 14.74 8.29 2.74
CA ASP A 323 15.19 9.28 3.70
C ASP A 323 14.32 10.54 3.62
N ARG A 324 13.37 10.62 4.55
CA ARG A 324 12.47 11.76 4.67
C ARG A 324 13.19 12.96 5.22
N ALA A 325 13.31 14.01 4.39
CA ALA A 325 13.94 15.28 4.76
C ALA A 325 15.35 15.14 5.37
N GLU A 326 16.14 14.16 4.90
CA GLU A 326 17.52 13.93 5.34
C GLU A 326 17.67 13.63 6.84
N THR A 327 16.69 12.92 7.40
CA THR A 327 16.63 12.62 8.84
C THR A 327 17.14 11.21 9.19
N ALA A 328 17.17 10.28 8.23
CA ALA A 328 17.62 8.92 8.46
C ALA A 328 19.14 8.84 8.67
N PRO A 329 19.63 7.95 9.56
CA PRO A 329 21.06 7.77 9.78
C PRO A 329 21.72 7.21 8.51
N LYS A 330 22.84 7.80 8.08
CA LYS A 330 23.62 7.35 6.93
C LYS A 330 24.63 6.28 7.34
N ILE A 331 24.35 5.03 6.95
CA ILE A 331 25.16 3.86 7.28
C ILE A 331 25.77 3.32 5.99
N ALA A 332 27.10 3.11 6.00
CA ALA A 332 27.80 2.56 4.84
C ALA A 332 27.30 1.15 4.53
N GLY A 333 27.10 0.84 3.25
CA GLY A 333 26.57 -0.46 2.81
C GLY A 333 25.04 -0.51 2.66
N ILE A 334 24.34 0.61 2.88
CA ILE A 334 22.90 0.75 2.62
C ILE A 334 22.67 1.88 1.61
N ARG A 335 21.73 1.66 0.68
CA ARG A 335 21.32 2.68 -0.30
C ARG A 335 20.25 3.58 0.30
N TYR A 336 20.31 4.88 0.01
CA TYR A 336 19.33 5.87 0.48
C TYR A 336 18.77 6.66 -0.69
N LEU A 337 17.47 6.93 -0.67
CA LEU A 337 16.78 7.79 -1.63
C LEU A 337 16.11 8.93 -0.87
N SER A 338 16.34 10.17 -1.29
CA SER A 338 15.73 11.33 -0.64
C SER A 338 14.28 11.46 -1.09
N VAL A 339 13.36 11.62 -0.13
CA VAL A 339 11.93 11.85 -0.39
C VAL A 339 11.41 13.00 0.47
N PRO A 340 10.29 13.63 0.09
CA PRO A 340 9.68 14.71 0.88
C PRO A 340 9.34 14.29 2.32
N ALA A 341 9.32 15.30 3.21
CA ALA A 341 8.88 15.12 4.59
C ALA A 341 7.44 14.58 4.62
N TYR A 342 7.17 13.66 5.54
CA TYR A 342 5.83 13.14 5.75
C TYR A 342 4.94 14.14 6.49
N ASP A 343 3.67 14.21 6.09
CA ASP A 343 2.65 15.11 6.64
C ASP A 343 1.30 14.38 6.77
N TYR A 344 0.81 14.23 8.01
CA TYR A 344 -0.47 13.57 8.31
C TYR A 344 -1.70 14.26 7.70
N SER A 345 -1.57 15.46 7.15
CA SER A 345 -2.65 16.13 6.41
C SER A 345 -2.71 15.74 4.93
N LYS A 346 -1.73 14.99 4.42
CA LYS A 346 -1.56 14.65 3.00
C LYS A 346 -1.30 13.16 2.76
N THR A 347 -1.90 12.29 3.57
CA THR A 347 -1.56 10.86 3.58
C THR A 347 -1.79 10.18 2.23
N GLU A 348 -2.93 10.39 1.56
CA GLU A 348 -3.20 9.79 0.24
C GLU A 348 -2.19 10.19 -0.85
N VAL A 349 -1.79 11.46 -0.88
CA VAL A 349 -0.75 11.94 -1.83
C VAL A 349 0.59 11.28 -1.52
N ASP A 350 0.90 11.11 -0.24
CA ASP A 350 2.12 10.42 0.18
C ASP A 350 2.11 8.94 -0.21
N ARG A 351 0.98 8.24 -0.05
CA ARG A 351 0.82 6.84 -0.47
C ARG A 351 1.05 6.67 -1.97
N GLN A 352 0.53 7.58 -2.78
CA GLN A 352 0.77 7.58 -4.22
C GLN A 352 2.25 7.79 -4.55
N MET A 353 2.91 8.78 -3.91
CA MET A 353 4.34 9.01 -4.09
C MET A 353 5.18 7.79 -3.68
N LEU A 354 4.85 7.15 -2.56
CA LEU A 354 5.51 5.92 -2.13
C LEU A 354 5.33 4.79 -3.15
N GLN A 355 4.15 4.66 -3.75
CA GLN A 355 3.91 3.69 -4.83
C GLN A 355 4.77 4.00 -6.06
N GLU A 356 4.79 5.25 -6.52
CA GLU A 356 5.59 5.66 -7.68
C GLU A 356 7.09 5.38 -7.47
N VAL A 357 7.61 5.62 -6.25
CA VAL A 357 9.00 5.30 -5.90
C VAL A 357 9.22 3.79 -5.85
N CYS A 358 8.27 3.01 -5.32
CA CYS A 358 8.36 1.55 -5.33
C CYS A 358 8.39 1.00 -6.76
N ASP A 359 7.57 1.53 -7.66
CA ASP A 359 7.52 1.12 -9.07
C ASP A 359 8.82 1.47 -9.81
N GLN A 360 9.33 2.69 -9.61
CA GLN A 360 10.58 3.16 -10.24
C GLN A 360 11.80 2.33 -9.81
N GLU A 361 11.84 1.90 -8.56
CA GLU A 361 12.94 1.10 -8.01
C GLU A 361 12.68 -0.41 -8.13
N ALA A 362 11.58 -0.82 -8.77
CA ALA A 362 11.13 -2.21 -8.87
C ALA A 362 11.18 -2.91 -7.49
N ALA A 363 10.56 -2.30 -6.48
CA ALA A 363 10.58 -2.79 -5.10
C ALA A 363 9.85 -4.13 -4.99
N ASP A 364 10.54 -5.15 -4.46
CA ASP A 364 9.96 -6.46 -4.20
C ASP A 364 9.08 -6.45 -2.93
N LEU A 365 9.38 -5.52 -2.00
CA LEU A 365 8.69 -5.40 -0.72
C LEU A 365 8.84 -4.00 -0.13
N PHE A 366 7.82 -3.52 0.57
CA PHE A 366 7.84 -2.28 1.33
C PHE A 366 7.74 -2.51 2.85
N VAL A 367 8.50 -1.73 3.62
CA VAL A 367 8.41 -1.72 5.09
C VAL A 367 8.39 -0.28 5.57
N SER A 368 7.43 0.08 6.41
CA SER A 368 7.46 1.39 7.07
C SER A 368 8.15 1.31 8.42
N THR A 369 9.04 2.25 8.70
CA THR A 369 9.52 2.43 10.07
C THR A 369 8.40 2.88 11.01
N TYR A 370 7.36 3.54 10.49
CA TYR A 370 6.20 3.99 11.28
C TYR A 370 4.95 4.28 10.42
N TYR A 371 4.23 3.21 10.09
CA TYR A 371 2.83 3.18 9.63
C TYR A 371 2.46 3.90 8.32
N THR A 372 3.42 4.25 7.47
CA THR A 372 3.14 4.66 6.08
C THR A 372 2.90 3.43 5.18
N THR A 373 2.18 3.60 4.08
CA THR A 373 1.87 2.51 3.14
C THR A 373 1.92 2.97 1.69
N PRO A 374 2.36 2.14 0.74
CA PRO A 374 2.14 2.36 -0.68
C PRO A 374 0.70 1.94 -1.06
N LEU A 375 0.37 1.93 -2.36
CA LEU A 375 -0.97 1.60 -2.84
C LEU A 375 -1.16 0.10 -3.09
N SER A 376 -0.18 -0.55 -3.73
CA SER A 376 -0.26 -1.94 -4.19
C SER A 376 0.99 -2.77 -3.86
N THR A 377 2.16 -2.14 -3.66
CA THR A 377 3.38 -2.88 -3.32
C THR A 377 3.17 -3.68 -2.02
N PRO A 378 3.45 -5.00 -2.00
CA PRO A 378 3.34 -5.84 -0.81
C PRO A 378 4.13 -5.25 0.34
N SER A 379 3.58 -5.33 1.56
CA SER A 379 4.21 -4.71 2.72
C SER A 379 4.31 -5.61 3.93
N VAL A 380 5.31 -5.35 4.78
CA VAL A 380 5.44 -5.95 6.10
C VAL A 380 5.15 -4.91 7.17
N PHE A 381 4.17 -5.19 8.01
CA PHE A 381 3.86 -4.37 9.18
C PHE A 381 4.67 -4.81 10.39
N ILE A 382 5.37 -3.88 11.03
CA ILE A 382 6.08 -4.12 12.30
C ILE A 382 5.27 -3.52 13.45
N ALA A 383 4.70 -4.38 14.28
CA ALA A 383 3.96 -4.02 15.47
C ALA A 383 4.90 -3.77 16.65
N TYR A 384 5.06 -2.50 17.03
CA TYR A 384 5.83 -2.12 18.22
C TYR A 384 5.03 -2.25 19.50
N ASP A 385 3.75 -1.88 19.47
CA ASP A 385 2.82 -1.96 20.60
C ASP A 385 1.36 -1.86 20.13
N MET A 386 0.42 -2.14 21.04
CA MET A 386 -1.01 -1.90 20.89
C MET A 386 -1.54 -0.92 21.96
N ILE A 387 -0.69 0.02 22.42
CA ILE A 387 -1.03 0.97 23.49
C ILE A 387 -2.29 1.78 23.16
N PRO A 388 -2.39 2.43 21.98
CA PRO A 388 -3.57 3.24 21.63
C PRO A 388 -4.87 2.44 21.68
N GLU A 389 -4.84 1.21 21.18
CA GLU A 389 -6.00 0.34 21.10
C GLU A 389 -6.40 -0.22 22.47
N ILE A 390 -5.43 -0.61 23.29
CA ILE A 390 -5.68 -1.24 24.60
C ILE A 390 -6.05 -0.22 25.67
N LEU A 391 -5.42 0.97 25.64
CA LEU A 391 -5.67 2.01 26.63
C LEU A 391 -6.78 2.99 26.22
N GLY A 392 -7.45 2.75 25.09
CA GLY A 392 -8.62 3.52 24.67
C GLY A 392 -8.30 4.95 24.20
N ALA A 393 -7.22 5.12 23.43
CA ALA A 393 -6.93 6.37 22.76
C ALA A 393 -7.98 6.68 21.67
N ASN A 394 -8.05 7.94 21.24
CA ASN A 394 -8.88 8.34 20.11
C ASN A 394 -8.28 7.82 18.79
N LEU A 395 -8.81 6.71 18.26
CA LEU A 395 -8.27 6.05 17.06
C LEU A 395 -8.56 6.81 15.74
N ASP A 396 -9.35 7.88 15.79
CA ASP A 396 -9.59 8.77 14.64
C ASP A 396 -8.42 9.74 14.39
N GLU A 397 -7.48 9.86 15.34
CA GLU A 397 -6.25 10.62 15.14
C GLU A 397 -5.48 10.10 13.92
N PRO A 398 -4.95 10.98 13.05
CA PRO A 398 -4.34 10.57 11.77
C PRO A 398 -3.32 9.43 11.91
N MET A 399 -2.44 9.50 12.92
CA MET A 399 -1.42 8.48 13.17
C MET A 399 -1.99 7.07 13.42
N TRP A 400 -3.13 6.97 14.11
CA TRP A 400 -3.74 5.67 14.41
C TRP A 400 -4.58 5.15 13.23
N ARG A 401 -5.16 6.04 12.43
CA ARG A 401 -5.76 5.66 11.15
C ARG A 401 -4.72 5.07 10.20
N GLU A 402 -3.55 5.70 10.09
CA GLU A 402 -2.43 5.20 9.28
C GLU A 402 -1.90 3.87 9.83
N LYS A 403 -1.82 3.70 11.16
CA LYS A 403 -1.50 2.41 11.79
C LYS A 403 -2.47 1.32 11.33
N HIS A 404 -3.77 1.56 11.38
CA HIS A 404 -4.80 0.58 11.00
C HIS A 404 -4.78 0.29 9.50
N LEU A 405 -4.51 1.31 8.68
CA LEU A 405 -4.30 1.15 7.24
C LEU A 405 -3.05 0.30 6.96
N GLY A 406 -1.96 0.53 7.69
CA GLY A 406 -0.74 -0.28 7.64
C GLY A 406 -1.00 -1.74 8.01
N ILE A 407 -1.82 -1.99 9.03
CA ILE A 407 -2.25 -3.35 9.39
C ILE A 407 -3.07 -3.96 8.24
N ALA A 408 -4.04 -3.24 7.68
CA ALA A 408 -4.90 -3.76 6.61
C ALA A 408 -4.16 -4.01 5.29
N HIS A 409 -3.15 -3.20 4.98
CA HIS A 409 -2.35 -3.30 3.74
C HIS A 409 -1.25 -4.39 3.81
N ALA A 410 -0.92 -4.87 5.00
CA ALA A 410 0.21 -5.77 5.19
C ALA A 410 -0.04 -7.19 4.69
N SER A 411 0.94 -7.72 3.97
CA SER A 411 0.98 -9.11 3.51
C SER A 411 1.60 -10.03 4.57
N ALA A 412 2.48 -9.50 5.42
CA ALA A 412 3.07 -10.21 6.55
C ALA A 412 3.29 -9.28 7.76
N TYR A 413 3.42 -9.89 8.94
CA TYR A 413 3.45 -9.17 10.22
C TYR A 413 4.65 -9.61 11.06
N ILE A 414 5.33 -8.63 11.63
CA ILE A 414 6.40 -8.81 12.60
C ILE A 414 5.98 -8.11 13.89
N SER A 415 6.29 -8.70 15.04
CA SER A 415 6.09 -8.05 16.34
C SER A 415 7.35 -8.13 17.20
N ILE A 416 7.57 -7.13 18.05
CA ILE A 416 8.72 -7.09 18.96
C ILE A 416 8.51 -7.91 20.25
N SER A 417 7.32 -8.45 20.47
CA SER A 417 6.99 -9.32 21.61
C SER A 417 5.85 -10.30 21.29
N GLU A 418 5.80 -11.40 22.03
CA GLU A 418 4.68 -12.36 21.94
C GLU A 418 3.38 -11.71 22.40
N SER A 419 3.42 -10.89 23.46
CA SER A 419 2.26 -10.14 23.95
C SER A 419 1.69 -9.23 22.87
N THR A 420 2.53 -8.44 22.20
CA THR A 420 2.06 -7.53 21.14
C THR A 420 1.53 -8.31 19.93
N ALA A 421 2.15 -9.45 19.58
CA ALA A 421 1.63 -10.33 18.53
C ALA A 421 0.22 -10.86 18.88
N ASN A 422 0.04 -11.36 20.10
CA ASN A 422 -1.25 -11.86 20.58
C ASN A 422 -2.32 -10.77 20.62
N ASP A 423 -1.96 -9.58 21.08
CA ASP A 423 -2.87 -8.44 21.11
C ASP A 423 -3.24 -7.97 19.70
N LEU A 424 -2.29 -7.99 18.75
CA LEU A 424 -2.56 -7.68 17.34
C LEU A 424 -3.61 -8.63 16.75
N VAL A 425 -3.44 -9.96 16.90
CA VAL A 425 -4.43 -10.95 16.42
C VAL A 425 -5.78 -10.76 17.10
N LYS A 426 -5.78 -10.50 18.41
CA LYS A 426 -7.01 -10.32 19.19
C LYS A 426 -7.80 -9.08 18.74
N LEU A 427 -7.10 -7.99 18.40
CA LEU A 427 -7.72 -6.74 17.94
C LEU A 427 -8.08 -6.77 16.45
N PHE A 428 -7.32 -7.51 15.65
CA PHE A 428 -7.48 -7.62 14.19
C PHE A 428 -7.62 -9.11 13.79
N PRO A 429 -8.80 -9.72 14.00
CA PRO A 429 -9.01 -11.15 13.78
C PRO A 429 -8.94 -11.60 12.31
N ASN A 430 -8.91 -10.64 11.37
CA ASN A 430 -8.76 -10.93 9.93
C ASN A 430 -7.31 -11.27 9.55
N ILE A 431 -6.36 -11.13 10.47
CA ILE A 431 -4.97 -11.55 10.26
C ILE A 431 -4.90 -13.07 10.29
N ASN A 432 -4.88 -13.68 9.11
CA ASN A 432 -4.79 -15.13 8.92
C ASN A 432 -3.35 -15.65 8.79
N SER A 433 -2.37 -14.76 8.74
CA SER A 433 -0.95 -15.11 8.61
C SER A 433 -0.24 -15.20 9.96
N LYS A 434 0.81 -16.05 10.01
CA LYS A 434 1.65 -16.19 11.19
C LYS A 434 2.41 -14.89 11.44
N ILE A 435 2.34 -14.38 12.67
CA ILE A 435 3.15 -13.24 13.10
C ILE A 435 4.55 -13.73 13.48
N THR A 436 5.58 -13.12 12.91
CA THR A 436 6.96 -13.39 13.30
C THR A 436 7.33 -12.54 14.50
N VAL A 437 7.77 -13.16 15.60
CA VAL A 437 8.22 -12.45 16.79
C VAL A 437 9.73 -12.25 16.77
N ALA A 438 10.17 -10.99 16.81
CA ALA A 438 11.56 -10.58 16.79
C ALA A 438 11.84 -9.64 17.98
N HIS A 439 12.19 -10.21 19.13
CA HIS A 439 12.51 -9.43 20.32
C HIS A 439 13.66 -8.44 20.10
N CYS A 440 13.52 -7.24 20.65
CA CYS A 440 14.54 -6.21 20.59
C CYS A 440 15.87 -6.67 21.20
N GLY A 441 16.96 -6.17 20.64
CA GLY A 441 18.30 -6.32 21.21
C GLY A 441 18.61 -5.26 22.26
N ILE A 442 19.83 -5.33 22.80
CA ILE A 442 20.30 -4.42 23.84
C ILE A 442 21.65 -3.88 23.43
N SER A 443 21.79 -2.56 23.50
CA SER A 443 23.04 -1.90 23.13
C SER A 443 24.18 -2.34 24.05
N GLN A 444 25.35 -2.57 23.47
CA GLN A 444 26.59 -2.87 24.20
C GLN A 444 27.01 -1.71 25.11
N THR A 445 26.45 -0.51 24.92
CA THR A 445 26.61 0.61 25.86
C THR A 445 26.09 0.22 27.24
N PHE A 446 25.03 -0.57 27.39
CA PHE A 446 24.48 -0.89 28.70
C PHE A 446 25.18 -2.10 29.33
N TYR A 447 26.04 -1.81 30.30
CA TYR A 447 26.74 -2.79 31.13
C TYR A 447 27.02 -2.19 32.52
N PRO A 448 27.33 -3.01 33.54
CA PRO A 448 27.55 -2.51 34.90
C PRO A 448 28.71 -1.52 34.96
N ALA A 449 28.43 -0.28 35.37
CA ALA A 449 29.44 0.76 35.53
C ALA A 449 30.35 0.51 36.74
N PRO A 450 31.65 0.84 36.65
CA PRO A 450 32.55 0.76 37.79
C PRO A 450 32.16 1.79 38.89
N PRO A 451 32.47 1.52 40.17
CA PRO A 451 32.08 2.40 41.27
C PRO A 451 32.57 3.85 41.14
N GLY A 452 33.74 4.07 40.53
CA GLY A 452 34.29 5.41 40.32
C GLY A 452 33.42 6.29 39.43
N GLU A 453 32.87 5.73 38.35
CA GLU A 453 31.97 6.46 37.44
C GLU A 453 30.64 6.81 38.13
N ILE A 454 30.11 5.89 38.96
CA ILE A 454 28.90 6.14 39.76
C ILE A 454 29.12 7.30 40.74
N ILE A 455 30.29 7.35 41.40
CA ILE A 455 30.63 8.45 42.33
C ILE A 455 30.76 9.78 41.58
N GLN A 456 31.39 9.79 40.40
CA GLN A 456 31.51 10.99 39.57
C GLN A 456 30.14 11.48 39.09
N PHE A 457 29.27 10.58 38.62
CA PHE A 457 27.90 10.90 38.24
C PHE A 457 27.11 11.52 39.40
N LYS A 458 27.16 10.89 40.57
CA LYS A 458 26.53 11.42 41.79
C LYS A 458 27.04 12.80 42.15
N THR A 459 28.36 13.02 42.06
CA THR A 459 28.98 14.32 42.34
C THR A 459 28.55 15.38 41.33
N LYS A 460 28.53 15.04 40.03
CA LYS A 460 28.12 15.92 38.93
C LYS A 460 26.71 16.47 39.11
N TYR A 461 25.76 15.63 39.54
CA TYR A 461 24.36 16.00 39.70
C TYR A 461 23.96 16.31 41.16
N GLY A 462 24.91 16.34 42.10
CA GLY A 462 24.62 16.65 43.51
C GLY A 462 23.78 15.60 44.23
N ILE A 463 23.85 14.34 43.82
CA ILE A 463 23.11 13.21 44.39
C ILE A 463 23.91 12.66 45.57
N ASN A 464 23.42 12.91 46.79
CA ASN A 464 24.15 12.58 48.02
C ASN A 464 23.64 11.32 48.73
N LYS A 465 22.53 10.74 48.25
CA LYS A 465 21.87 9.58 48.86
C LYS A 465 21.77 8.41 47.86
N PRO A 466 21.51 7.17 48.33
CA PRO A 466 20.95 6.14 47.47
C PRO A 466 19.67 6.66 46.79
N TYR A 467 19.36 6.19 45.59
CA TYR A 467 18.20 6.69 44.85
C TYR A 467 17.39 5.60 44.17
N PHE A 468 16.12 5.91 43.93
CA PHE A 468 15.27 5.18 42.98
C PHE A 468 15.26 5.91 41.65
N LEU A 469 15.28 5.17 40.55
CA LEU A 469 15.28 5.72 39.20
C LEU A 469 13.93 5.47 38.52
N LEU A 470 13.39 6.50 37.88
CA LEU A 470 12.22 6.42 37.00
C LEU A 470 12.60 6.95 35.61
N VAL A 471 12.26 6.19 34.57
CA VAL A 471 12.55 6.54 33.18
C VAL A 471 11.24 6.77 32.43
N GLY A 472 11.08 7.94 31.83
CA GLY A 472 9.87 8.32 31.08
C GLY A 472 8.64 8.59 31.93
N ALA A 473 8.79 9.05 33.18
CA ALA A 473 7.71 9.23 34.16
C ALA A 473 6.60 10.26 33.79
N GLY A 474 6.55 10.77 32.56
CA GLY A 474 5.60 11.80 32.11
C GLY A 474 4.32 11.26 31.46
N SER A 475 4.23 9.97 31.15
CA SER A 475 3.02 9.37 30.56
C SER A 475 2.20 8.60 31.60
N ASP A 476 0.88 8.75 31.54
CA ASP A 476 -0.05 8.13 32.49
C ASP A 476 0.07 6.61 32.56
N TYR A 477 0.34 5.98 31.41
CA TYR A 477 0.49 4.53 31.33
C TYR A 477 1.74 4.00 32.02
N LYS A 478 2.81 4.82 32.17
CA LYS A 478 4.01 4.44 32.94
C LYS A 478 3.82 4.56 34.44
N ASN A 479 2.69 5.15 34.87
CA ASN A 479 2.14 5.04 36.22
C ASN A 479 3.10 5.48 37.33
N ALA A 480 3.86 6.56 37.10
CA ALA A 480 4.78 7.12 38.09
C ALA A 480 4.09 7.48 39.42
N VAL A 481 2.79 7.79 39.38
CA VAL A 481 1.96 8.05 40.57
C VAL A 481 1.96 6.88 41.56
N LEU A 482 1.97 5.63 41.08
CA LEU A 482 1.99 4.46 41.95
C LEU A 482 3.27 4.43 42.79
N PHE A 483 4.42 4.71 42.15
CA PHE A 483 5.70 4.85 42.86
C PHE A 483 5.62 5.95 43.92
N PHE A 484 5.17 7.16 43.56
CA PHE A 484 5.15 8.27 44.53
C PHE A 484 4.22 8.00 45.71
N ARG A 485 3.06 7.35 45.49
CA ARG A 485 2.16 6.94 46.57
C ARG A 485 2.82 5.92 47.49
N GLY A 486 3.42 4.86 46.95
CA GLY A 486 4.12 3.85 47.77
C GLY A 486 5.36 4.42 48.47
N PHE A 487 6.12 5.28 47.79
CA PHE A 487 7.27 5.98 48.35
C PHE A 487 6.89 6.94 49.48
N SER A 488 5.72 7.58 49.42
CA SER A 488 5.24 8.46 50.48
C SER A 488 4.99 7.72 51.81
N GLN A 489 4.65 6.43 51.75
CA GLN A 489 4.42 5.54 52.89
C GLN A 489 5.72 4.90 53.43
N LEU A 490 6.83 5.02 52.70
CA LEU A 490 8.11 4.46 53.13
C LEU A 490 8.68 5.27 54.31
N TYR A 491 8.78 4.66 55.49
CA TYR A 491 9.33 5.32 56.69
C TYR A 491 10.75 5.87 56.47
N SER A 492 11.55 5.17 55.67
CA SER A 492 12.92 5.58 55.33
C SER A 492 13.03 6.53 54.13
N LYS A 493 11.93 7.10 53.61
CA LYS A 493 11.95 7.89 52.37
C LYS A 493 13.00 9.01 52.35
N SER A 494 13.19 9.71 53.47
CA SER A 494 14.17 10.80 53.58
C SER A 494 15.62 10.35 53.44
N ALA A 495 15.90 9.04 53.51
CA ALA A 495 17.21 8.44 53.24
C ALA A 495 17.48 8.22 51.74
N PHE A 496 16.49 8.47 50.87
CA PHE A 496 16.60 8.29 49.43
C PHE A 496 16.37 9.59 48.67
N ASP A 497 17.07 9.71 47.54
CA ASP A 497 16.73 10.64 46.47
C ASP A 497 15.90 9.91 45.39
N VAL A 498 15.22 10.67 44.54
CA VAL A 498 14.50 10.13 43.37
C VAL A 498 15.09 10.77 42.12
N ILE A 499 15.44 9.97 41.13
CA ILE A 499 15.87 10.47 39.83
C ILE A 499 14.79 10.17 38.80
N CYS A 500 14.33 11.20 38.10
CA CYS A 500 13.44 11.09 36.97
C CYS A 500 14.15 11.57 35.70
N THR A 501 14.08 10.79 34.63
CA THR A 501 14.69 11.14 33.34
C THR A 501 13.81 10.77 32.15
N GLY A 502 14.01 11.40 30.98
CA GLY A 502 13.21 11.22 29.76
C GLY A 502 12.42 12.48 29.33
N ALA A 503 11.89 12.47 28.10
CA ALA A 503 11.16 13.61 27.52
C ALA A 503 9.80 13.85 28.22
N GLY A 504 9.45 15.13 28.46
CA GLY A 504 8.13 15.56 28.94
C GLY A 504 8.02 16.03 30.39
N TYR A 505 9.10 16.45 31.06
CA TYR A 505 9.04 16.65 32.50
C TYR A 505 8.64 18.05 32.98
N LEU A 506 7.37 18.16 33.39
CA LEU A 506 6.95 18.88 34.58
C LEU A 506 6.26 17.87 35.49
N LEU A 507 6.82 17.53 36.66
CA LEU A 507 6.04 16.83 37.67
C LEU A 507 4.82 17.67 37.99
N GLY A 508 3.64 17.04 37.96
CA GLY A 508 2.47 17.57 38.62
C GLY A 508 2.78 17.93 40.07
N HIS A 509 2.16 18.99 40.57
CA HIS A 509 2.35 19.48 41.94
C HIS A 509 2.14 18.36 42.98
N GLU A 510 1.23 17.44 42.71
CA GLU A 510 0.91 16.28 43.54
C GLU A 510 2.12 15.37 43.85
N TYR A 511 3.06 15.21 42.92
CA TYR A 511 4.23 14.35 43.14
C TYR A 511 5.24 14.96 44.12
N ARG A 512 5.33 16.30 44.15
CA ARG A 512 6.23 17.01 45.08
C ARG A 512 5.78 16.85 46.52
N GLU A 513 4.48 16.84 46.77
CA GLU A 513 3.91 16.60 48.10
C GLU A 513 4.18 15.17 48.57
N LEU A 514 3.96 14.18 47.69
CA LEU A 514 4.21 12.76 48.00
C LEU A 514 5.70 12.48 48.27
N ALA A 515 6.61 13.18 47.58
CA ALA A 515 8.06 13.05 47.78
C ALA A 515 8.63 13.95 48.90
N ALA A 516 7.79 14.63 49.69
CA ALA A 516 8.25 15.55 50.73
C ALA A 516 9.23 14.87 51.70
N GLY A 517 10.39 15.50 51.92
CA GLY A 517 11.50 14.96 52.72
C GLY A 517 12.64 14.32 51.91
N SER A 518 12.45 14.16 50.60
CA SER A 518 13.44 13.63 49.65
C SER A 518 13.71 14.62 48.53
N THR A 519 14.91 14.56 47.95
CA THR A 519 15.24 15.38 46.76
C THR A 519 14.82 14.63 45.51
N VAL A 520 14.03 15.28 44.66
CA VAL A 520 13.68 14.75 43.33
C VAL A 520 14.52 15.47 42.27
N HIS A 521 15.33 14.72 41.54
CA HIS A 521 16.21 15.19 40.48
C HIS A 521 15.57 14.93 39.12
N SER A 522 15.37 15.99 38.34
CA SER A 522 14.86 15.90 36.96
C SER A 522 16.03 16.05 36.01
N LEU A 523 16.51 14.94 35.44
CA LEU A 523 17.75 14.92 34.66
C LEU A 523 17.48 14.55 33.21
N TYR A 524 18.16 15.23 32.30
CA TYR A 524 18.29 14.79 30.92
C TYR A 524 19.64 14.06 30.79
N LEU A 525 19.59 12.76 30.51
CA LEU A 525 20.78 11.90 30.52
C LEU A 525 21.07 11.39 29.10
N SER A 526 22.35 11.39 28.72
CA SER A 526 22.80 10.61 27.57
C SER A 526 22.73 9.11 27.86
N ASP A 527 22.85 8.24 26.85
CA ASP A 527 22.88 6.77 27.06
C ASP A 527 24.04 6.34 27.97
N GLU A 528 25.20 7.01 27.88
CA GLU A 528 26.35 6.75 28.74
C GLU A 528 26.07 7.12 30.20
N GLU A 529 25.42 8.26 30.43
CA GLU A 529 25.02 8.71 31.76
C GLU A 529 23.87 7.88 32.33
N LEU A 530 22.92 7.49 31.49
CA LEU A 530 21.80 6.64 31.84
C LEU A 530 22.27 5.25 32.28
N ARG A 531 23.25 4.67 31.59
CA ARG A 531 23.93 3.44 32.04
C ARG A 531 24.53 3.58 33.44
N VAL A 532 25.21 4.69 33.73
CA VAL A 532 25.77 4.94 35.07
C VAL A 532 24.64 5.15 36.10
N ALA A 533 23.56 5.84 35.71
CA ALA A 533 22.39 6.05 36.53
C ALA A 533 21.69 4.73 36.89
N TYR A 534 21.51 3.80 35.94
CA TYR A 534 21.02 2.46 36.22
C TYR A 534 21.96 1.72 37.18
N SER A 535 23.25 1.68 36.88
CA SER A 535 24.26 0.95 37.66
C SER A 535 24.37 1.44 39.12
N GLY A 536 24.12 2.73 39.36
CA GLY A 536 24.15 3.34 40.68
C GLY A 536 22.82 3.35 41.45
N ALA A 537 21.72 2.96 40.80
CA ALA A 537 20.38 3.00 41.39
C ALA A 537 20.17 1.87 42.41
N THR A 538 19.34 2.13 43.41
CA THR A 538 18.84 1.10 44.31
C THR A 538 17.94 0.13 43.55
N ALA A 539 17.07 0.69 42.70
CA ALA A 539 16.26 0.00 41.72
C ALA A 539 15.78 0.98 40.64
N LEU A 540 15.54 0.46 39.43
CA LEU A 540 14.60 1.05 38.50
C LEU A 540 13.18 0.72 38.99
N VAL A 541 12.33 1.73 39.11
CA VAL A 541 10.89 1.55 39.37
C VAL A 541 10.13 1.91 38.11
N TYR A 542 9.52 0.90 37.48
CA TYR A 542 8.87 1.02 36.18
C TYR A 542 7.51 0.29 36.19
N PRO A 543 6.51 0.80 36.92
CA PRO A 543 5.23 0.13 37.12
C PRO A 543 4.27 0.34 35.93
N SER A 544 4.78 0.19 34.71
CA SER A 544 4.02 0.48 33.48
C SER A 544 2.83 -0.46 33.34
N LYS A 545 1.68 0.11 32.94
CA LYS A 545 0.43 -0.61 32.71
C LYS A 545 0.49 -1.46 31.45
N TYR A 546 1.22 -0.98 30.44
CA TYR A 546 1.42 -1.68 29.17
C TYR A 546 2.73 -1.23 28.53
N GLU A 547 3.49 -2.18 27.97
CA GLU A 547 4.64 -1.90 27.12
C GLU A 547 4.66 -2.87 25.94
N GLY A 548 5.11 -2.37 24.78
CA GLY A 548 5.39 -3.20 23.61
C GLY A 548 6.61 -4.11 23.76
N PHE A 549 7.61 -3.66 24.54
CA PHE A 549 8.77 -4.48 24.92
C PHE A 549 9.30 -4.12 26.32
N GLY A 550 9.50 -2.84 26.61
CA GLY A 550 10.08 -2.39 27.88
C GLY A 550 11.60 -2.22 27.85
N MET A 551 12.12 -1.49 26.85
CA MET A 551 13.56 -1.20 26.73
C MET A 551 14.23 -0.69 28.03
N PRO A 552 13.61 0.23 28.83
CA PRO A 552 14.23 0.66 30.08
C PRO A 552 14.47 -0.47 31.09
N ILE A 553 13.59 -1.48 31.12
CA ILE A 553 13.75 -2.67 31.96
C ILE A 553 14.97 -3.45 31.49
N ALA A 554 15.06 -3.71 30.18
CA ALA A 554 16.17 -4.44 29.59
C ALA A 554 17.52 -3.75 29.85
N GLU A 555 17.58 -2.43 29.65
CA GLU A 555 18.77 -1.61 29.92
C GLU A 555 19.20 -1.67 31.40
N ALA A 556 18.23 -1.56 32.32
CA ALA A 556 18.48 -1.65 33.76
C ALA A 556 19.07 -3.01 34.13
N LEU A 557 18.48 -4.10 33.65
CA LEU A 557 18.98 -5.46 33.88
C LEU A 557 20.39 -5.65 33.34
N ALA A 558 20.68 -5.11 32.14
CA ALA A 558 22.02 -5.15 31.54
C ALA A 558 23.07 -4.41 32.38
N CYS A 559 22.66 -3.32 33.05
CA CYS A 559 23.52 -2.58 33.99
C CYS A 559 23.62 -3.25 35.38
N GLY A 560 22.92 -4.35 35.60
CA GLY A 560 22.84 -5.01 36.91
C GLY A 560 22.00 -4.25 37.94
N CYS A 561 21.07 -3.42 37.48
CA CYS A 561 20.12 -2.68 38.32
C CYS A 561 18.89 -3.55 38.61
N PRO A 562 18.52 -3.75 39.89
CA PRO A 562 17.24 -4.37 40.24
C PRO A 562 16.05 -3.61 39.67
N VAL A 563 14.98 -4.31 39.29
CA VAL A 563 13.77 -3.72 38.71
C VAL A 563 12.56 -4.04 39.57
N ILE A 564 11.72 -3.03 39.80
CA ILE A 564 10.35 -3.17 40.33
C ILE A 564 9.39 -2.77 39.20
N THR A 565 8.47 -3.66 38.82
CA THR A 565 7.60 -3.46 37.66
C THR A 565 6.29 -4.24 37.79
N CYS A 566 5.41 -4.15 36.79
CA CYS A 566 4.15 -4.87 36.72
C CYS A 566 4.26 -6.10 35.81
N ALA A 567 3.51 -7.16 36.09
CA ALA A 567 3.49 -8.37 35.27
C ALA A 567 2.50 -8.26 34.09
N ASN A 568 2.54 -7.13 33.37
CA ASN A 568 1.60 -6.79 32.30
C ASN A 568 2.27 -6.83 30.92
N ALA A 569 1.51 -7.16 29.89
CA ALA A 569 1.93 -7.14 28.49
C ALA A 569 3.26 -7.90 28.27
N SER A 570 4.21 -7.31 27.53
CA SER A 570 5.51 -7.89 27.21
C SER A 570 6.53 -7.88 28.37
N ILE A 571 6.21 -7.22 29.50
CA ILE A 571 7.17 -7.04 30.59
C ILE A 571 7.69 -8.37 31.15
N PRO A 572 6.86 -9.41 31.39
CA PRO A 572 7.35 -10.71 31.84
C PRO A 572 8.28 -11.41 30.85
N GLU A 573 8.12 -11.18 29.54
CA GLU A 573 9.01 -11.73 28.50
C GLU A 573 10.43 -11.16 28.66
N VAL A 574 10.53 -9.86 28.95
CA VAL A 574 11.80 -9.15 29.09
C VAL A 574 12.41 -9.34 30.47
N ALA A 575 11.64 -9.12 31.54
CA ALA A 575 12.15 -9.18 32.91
C ALA A 575 12.32 -10.61 33.44
N GLY A 576 11.54 -11.58 32.96
CA GLY A 576 11.58 -12.96 33.44
C GLY A 576 11.47 -13.03 34.98
N GLU A 577 12.38 -13.76 35.63
CA GLU A 577 12.44 -13.82 37.09
C GLU A 577 13.33 -12.74 37.74
N ALA A 578 13.80 -11.76 36.96
CA ALA A 578 14.79 -10.77 37.39
C ALA A 578 14.20 -9.47 37.98
N ALA A 579 12.88 -9.40 38.13
CA ALA A 579 12.18 -8.25 38.70
C ALA A 579 11.30 -8.63 39.89
N ILE A 580 11.00 -7.64 40.73
CA ILE A 580 9.92 -7.72 41.70
C ILE A 580 8.64 -7.26 40.99
N TYR A 581 7.66 -8.15 40.88
CA TYR A 581 6.38 -7.85 40.27
C TYR A 581 5.37 -7.37 41.29
N ILE A 582 4.66 -6.31 40.95
CA ILE A 582 3.51 -5.77 41.68
C ILE A 582 2.33 -5.61 40.72
N LYS A 583 1.14 -5.34 41.27
CA LYS A 583 0.00 -4.88 40.46
C LYS A 583 0.11 -3.37 40.21
N ASP A 584 -0.49 -2.91 39.13
CA ASP A 584 -0.44 -1.51 38.69
C ASP A 584 -1.36 -0.56 39.47
N ASP A 585 -2.09 -1.06 40.46
CA ASP A 585 -2.97 -0.32 41.37
C ASP A 585 -2.64 -0.53 42.86
N ASP A 586 -1.65 -1.36 43.18
CA ASP A 586 -1.37 -1.82 44.55
C ASP A 586 -0.24 -1.01 45.21
N ILE A 587 -0.65 -0.04 46.03
CA ILE A 587 0.26 0.87 46.74
C ILE A 587 1.04 0.12 47.83
N ASP A 588 0.39 -0.80 48.55
CA ASP A 588 1.03 -1.52 49.65
C ASP A 588 2.10 -2.46 49.10
N ALA A 589 1.81 -3.18 48.01
CA ALA A 589 2.80 -4.01 47.32
C ALA A 589 3.98 -3.19 46.76
N MET A 590 3.72 -1.97 46.26
CA MET A 590 4.79 -1.04 45.86
C MET A 590 5.69 -0.68 47.06
N THR A 591 5.11 -0.34 48.21
CA THR A 591 5.87 -0.03 49.42
C THR A 591 6.68 -1.23 49.93
N ASP A 592 6.10 -2.43 49.90
CA ASP A 592 6.77 -3.67 50.25
C ASP A 592 7.93 -3.98 49.30
N ALA A 593 7.74 -3.78 47.98
CA ALA A 593 8.79 -3.94 46.99
C ALA A 593 9.95 -2.95 47.20
N LEU A 594 9.64 -1.69 47.52
CA LEU A 594 10.64 -0.67 47.87
C LEU A 594 11.41 -1.06 49.14
N CYS A 595 10.76 -1.71 50.12
CA CYS A 595 11.42 -2.26 51.31
C CYS A 595 12.30 -3.47 50.98
N GLU A 596 11.81 -4.38 50.13
CA GLU A 596 12.50 -5.61 49.75
C GLU A 596 13.79 -5.32 48.99
N VAL A 597 13.75 -4.38 48.04
CA VAL A 597 14.93 -4.03 47.23
C VAL A 597 16.01 -3.27 48.04
N GLN A 598 15.70 -2.82 49.26
CA GLN A 598 16.71 -2.30 50.18
C GLN A 598 17.57 -3.41 50.81
N LYS A 599 17.10 -4.66 50.80
CA LYS A 599 17.86 -5.81 51.33
C LYS A 599 18.97 -6.22 50.34
N LEU A 600 20.20 -6.28 50.83
CA LEU A 600 21.38 -6.60 50.01
C LEU A 600 21.25 -7.99 49.35
N LYS A 601 20.71 -8.98 50.07
CA LYS A 601 20.48 -10.34 49.55
C LYS A 601 19.56 -10.30 48.31
N SER A 602 18.46 -9.58 48.41
CA SER A 602 17.45 -9.49 47.36
C SER A 602 18.00 -8.77 46.12
N ARG A 603 18.73 -7.66 46.30
CA ARG A 603 19.41 -6.99 45.19
C ARG A 603 20.42 -7.89 44.48
N ASN A 604 21.22 -8.65 45.23
CA ASN A 604 22.22 -9.52 44.62
C ASN A 604 21.59 -10.65 43.80
N ILE A 605 20.47 -11.21 44.28
CA ILE A 605 19.70 -12.22 43.53
C ILE A 605 19.12 -11.62 42.25
N LEU A 606 18.42 -10.48 42.35
CA LEU A 606 17.81 -9.82 41.19
C LEU A 606 18.86 -9.39 40.16
N ARG A 607 20.00 -8.87 40.61
CA ARG A 607 21.12 -8.50 39.74
C ARG A 607 21.69 -9.71 38.98
N ALA A 608 21.90 -10.83 39.67
CA ALA A 608 22.42 -12.04 39.04
C ALA A 608 21.43 -12.57 37.98
N LYS A 609 20.14 -12.66 38.33
CA LYS A 609 19.07 -13.07 37.40
C LYS A 609 18.94 -12.10 36.22
N GLY A 610 19.08 -10.80 36.46
CA GLY A 610 19.00 -9.77 35.41
C GLY A 610 20.08 -9.92 34.36
N LEU A 611 21.34 -10.07 34.80
CA LEU A 611 22.48 -10.27 33.91
C LEU A 611 22.39 -11.60 33.13
N GLU A 612 21.74 -12.62 33.69
CA GLU A 612 21.49 -13.88 32.99
C GLU A 612 20.36 -13.74 31.97
N GLN A 613 19.23 -13.17 32.38
CA GLN A 613 18.04 -12.95 31.54
C GLN A 613 18.38 -12.16 30.28
N ILE A 614 19.24 -11.15 30.41
CA ILE A 614 19.55 -10.21 29.33
C ILE A 614 20.31 -10.84 28.17
N ARG A 615 20.99 -11.98 28.40
CA ARG A 615 21.72 -12.73 27.36
C ARG A 615 20.82 -13.32 26.28
N LYS A 616 19.50 -13.37 26.53
CA LYS A 616 18.51 -13.87 25.56
C LYS A 616 18.26 -12.87 24.41
N PHE A 617 18.65 -11.61 24.57
CA PHE A 617 18.32 -10.51 23.67
C PHE A 617 19.57 -9.99 22.96
N SER A 618 19.56 -9.96 21.63
CA SER A 618 20.64 -9.38 20.84
C SER A 618 20.11 -8.75 19.55
N TRP A 619 20.74 -7.66 19.13
CA TRP A 619 20.36 -6.97 17.88
C TRP A 619 20.62 -7.86 16.66
N SER A 620 21.74 -8.59 16.65
CA SER A 620 22.05 -9.58 15.62
C SER A 620 20.96 -10.66 15.47
N LYS A 621 20.40 -11.16 16.58
CA LYS A 621 19.32 -12.15 16.54
C LYS A 621 18.03 -11.54 15.96
N MET A 622 17.67 -10.33 16.40
CA MET A 622 16.53 -9.61 15.84
C MET A 622 16.71 -9.34 14.34
N ALA A 623 17.88 -8.85 13.94
CA ALA A 623 18.21 -8.54 12.55
C ALA A 623 18.12 -9.76 11.65
N ASN A 624 18.60 -10.93 12.10
CA ASN A 624 18.50 -12.19 11.35
C ASN A 624 17.05 -12.68 11.21
N ILE A 625 16.25 -12.58 12.29
CA ILE A 625 14.84 -12.97 12.26
C ILE A 625 14.08 -12.06 11.28
N ILE A 626 14.28 -10.74 11.37
CA ILE A 626 13.60 -9.77 10.50
C ILE A 626 14.05 -9.96 9.05
N SER A 627 15.35 -10.07 8.75
CA SER A 627 15.81 -10.26 7.37
C SER A 627 15.26 -11.54 6.75
N SER A 628 15.20 -12.64 7.51
CA SER A 628 14.55 -13.88 7.07
C SER A 628 13.07 -13.65 6.76
N ALA A 629 12.33 -13.02 7.68
CA ALA A 629 10.91 -12.74 7.49
C ALA A 629 10.63 -11.81 6.30
N LEU A 630 11.51 -10.85 6.03
CA LEU A 630 11.40 -9.98 4.85
C LEU A 630 11.64 -10.77 3.56
N ILE A 631 12.64 -11.67 3.53
CA ILE A 631 12.86 -12.56 2.37
C ILE A 631 11.63 -13.45 2.17
N ASP A 632 11.13 -14.09 3.23
CA ASP A 632 9.94 -14.96 3.18
C ASP A 632 8.70 -14.18 2.68
N ALA A 633 8.55 -12.91 3.10
CA ALA A 633 7.46 -12.06 2.63
C ALA A 633 7.50 -11.81 1.11
N THR A 634 8.68 -11.77 0.48
CA THR A 634 8.79 -11.66 -0.99
C THR A 634 8.31 -12.92 -1.72
N LEU A 635 8.23 -14.07 -1.03
CA LEU A 635 7.79 -15.35 -1.57
C LEU A 635 6.29 -15.61 -1.40
N LEU A 636 5.55 -14.74 -0.69
CA LEU A 636 4.11 -14.94 -0.46
C LEU A 636 3.30 -15.03 -1.77
N ARG A 637 3.77 -14.39 -2.84
CA ARG A 637 3.18 -14.48 -4.19
C ARG A 637 3.20 -15.90 -4.77
N LEU A 638 3.99 -16.81 -4.19
CA LEU A 638 4.11 -18.19 -4.64
C LEU A 638 3.02 -19.11 -4.06
N ASN A 639 2.14 -18.60 -3.18
CA ASN A 639 1.01 -19.35 -2.62
C ASN A 639 1.39 -20.75 -2.13
N LEU A 640 2.51 -20.86 -1.41
CA LEU A 640 3.03 -22.14 -0.93
C LEU A 640 2.02 -22.79 0.03
N ARG A 641 1.80 -24.10 -0.13
CA ARG A 641 0.89 -24.94 0.66
C ARG A 641 1.68 -25.96 1.49
N GLU A 642 1.01 -27.00 2.01
CA GLU A 642 1.66 -28.03 2.84
C GLU A 642 2.69 -28.86 2.05
N ILE A 643 2.44 -29.07 0.75
CA ILE A 643 3.30 -29.86 -0.14
C ILE A 643 3.69 -28.96 -1.32
N ASN A 644 4.93 -28.49 -1.35
CA ASN A 644 5.50 -27.66 -2.41
C ASN A 644 6.47 -28.50 -3.22
N LEU A 645 6.14 -28.68 -4.50
CA LEU A 645 6.94 -29.43 -5.46
C LEU A 645 7.47 -28.47 -6.52
N VAL A 646 8.64 -28.75 -7.08
CA VAL A 646 9.22 -27.93 -8.15
C VAL A 646 9.59 -28.78 -9.36
N VAL A 647 9.44 -28.20 -10.55
CA VAL A 647 9.97 -28.73 -11.81
C VAL A 647 10.86 -27.69 -12.49
N PHE A 648 11.85 -28.15 -13.25
CA PHE A 648 12.76 -27.31 -14.03
C PHE A 648 12.71 -27.67 -15.53
N PRO A 649 11.64 -27.29 -16.24
CA PRO A 649 11.53 -27.49 -17.68
C PRO A 649 12.72 -26.93 -18.47
N ASP A 650 13.24 -27.72 -19.41
CA ASP A 650 14.10 -27.18 -20.46
C ASP A 650 13.22 -26.59 -21.59
N TRP A 651 12.90 -25.30 -21.45
CA TRP A 651 12.11 -24.54 -22.41
C TRP A 651 12.75 -24.41 -23.80
N SER A 652 13.99 -24.87 -24.00
CA SER A 652 14.59 -24.96 -25.33
C SER A 652 14.13 -26.19 -26.14
N GLN A 653 13.48 -27.15 -25.48
CA GLN A 653 12.91 -28.32 -26.15
C GLN A 653 11.61 -27.99 -26.90
N PRO A 654 11.27 -28.74 -27.96
CA PRO A 654 10.00 -28.56 -28.67
C PRO A 654 8.78 -28.74 -27.73
N GLU A 655 7.74 -27.94 -27.92
CA GLU A 655 6.48 -28.04 -27.16
C GLU A 655 5.87 -29.44 -27.22
N GLU A 656 6.02 -30.14 -28.35
CA GLU A 656 5.58 -31.52 -28.57
C GLU A 656 6.22 -32.55 -27.60
N VAL A 657 7.33 -32.18 -26.97
CA VAL A 657 8.04 -32.99 -25.98
C VAL A 657 7.70 -32.52 -24.57
N LEU A 658 7.77 -31.22 -24.32
CA LEU A 658 7.65 -30.66 -22.98
C LEU A 658 6.20 -30.56 -22.48
N CYS A 659 5.26 -30.11 -23.34
CA CYS A 659 3.87 -29.91 -22.96
C CYS A 659 3.17 -31.22 -22.54
N PRO A 660 3.34 -32.37 -23.24
CA PRO A 660 2.76 -33.64 -22.79
C PRO A 660 3.31 -34.11 -21.44
N GLU A 661 4.59 -33.85 -21.17
CA GLU A 661 5.22 -34.22 -19.90
C GLU A 661 4.65 -33.40 -18.73
N LEU A 662 4.55 -32.07 -18.90
CA LEU A 662 3.91 -31.18 -17.92
C LEU A 662 2.42 -31.52 -17.72
N THR A 663 1.71 -31.84 -18.79
CA THR A 663 0.30 -32.30 -18.77
C THR A 663 0.16 -33.54 -17.89
N SER A 664 1.01 -34.54 -18.07
CA SER A 664 1.00 -35.79 -17.28
C SER A 664 1.24 -35.53 -15.79
N ILE A 665 2.20 -34.66 -15.46
CA ILE A 665 2.52 -34.31 -14.08
C ILE A 665 1.34 -33.59 -13.42
N ILE A 666 0.83 -32.55 -14.06
CA ILE A 666 -0.31 -31.77 -13.54
C ILE A 666 -1.51 -32.69 -13.34
N LYS A 667 -1.82 -33.56 -14.32
CA LYS A 667 -2.90 -34.56 -14.21
C LYS A 667 -2.72 -35.51 -13.02
N THR A 668 -1.49 -35.97 -12.79
CA THR A 668 -1.21 -36.87 -11.66
C THR A 668 -1.41 -36.15 -10.33
N LEU A 669 -0.98 -34.89 -10.23
CA LEU A 669 -1.14 -34.10 -9.02
C LEU A 669 -2.60 -33.69 -8.77
N THR A 670 -3.37 -33.37 -9.81
CA THR A 670 -4.79 -32.99 -9.69
C THR A 670 -5.67 -34.16 -9.28
N THR A 671 -5.29 -35.38 -9.65
CA THR A 671 -5.98 -36.62 -9.23
C THR A 671 -5.50 -37.16 -7.88
N HIS A 672 -4.47 -36.54 -7.28
CA HIS A 672 -3.95 -36.95 -5.99
C HIS A 672 -4.92 -36.61 -4.84
N SER A 673 -5.02 -37.50 -3.85
CA SER A 673 -5.93 -37.34 -2.69
C SER A 673 -5.72 -36.06 -1.85
N LYS A 674 -4.56 -35.41 -2.01
CA LYS A 674 -4.18 -34.16 -1.34
C LYS A 674 -3.98 -32.99 -2.32
N CYS A 675 -4.56 -33.02 -3.51
CA CYS A 675 -4.37 -32.01 -4.55
C CYS A 675 -4.54 -30.56 -4.02
N SER A 676 -5.56 -30.31 -3.19
CA SER A 676 -5.79 -29.00 -2.56
C SER A 676 -4.71 -28.54 -1.57
N GLN A 677 -3.78 -29.41 -1.17
CA GLN A 677 -2.64 -29.11 -0.30
C GLN A 677 -1.33 -28.95 -1.07
N ILE A 678 -1.35 -29.10 -2.41
CA ILE A 678 -0.16 -29.11 -3.25
C ILE A 678 0.00 -27.77 -3.97
N THR A 679 1.21 -27.24 -3.96
CA THR A 679 1.68 -26.18 -4.85
C THR A 679 2.76 -26.76 -5.77
N LEU A 680 2.51 -26.77 -7.08
CA LEU A 680 3.47 -27.08 -8.11
C LEU A 680 4.10 -25.79 -8.62
N LEU A 681 5.40 -25.66 -8.38
CA LEU A 681 6.20 -24.56 -8.89
C LEU A 681 6.90 -24.97 -10.18
N ILE A 682 6.78 -24.14 -11.21
CA ILE A 682 7.36 -24.38 -12.52
C ILE A 682 8.40 -23.30 -12.80
N ASP A 683 9.68 -23.67 -12.77
CA ASP A 683 10.76 -22.75 -13.09
C ASP A 683 10.77 -22.40 -14.57
N HIS A 684 10.89 -21.11 -14.88
CA HIS A 684 11.04 -20.65 -16.26
C HIS A 684 12.28 -19.80 -16.47
N GLN A 685 13.34 -20.02 -15.68
CA GLN A 685 14.62 -19.36 -15.94
C GLN A 685 15.02 -19.57 -17.40
N ASN A 686 15.28 -18.45 -18.09
CA ASN A 686 15.60 -18.30 -19.52
C ASN A 686 14.41 -18.21 -20.49
N LEU A 687 13.18 -18.11 -19.99
CA LEU A 687 11.98 -17.80 -20.79
C LEU A 687 11.31 -16.54 -20.20
N SER A 688 10.71 -15.69 -21.05
CA SER A 688 9.98 -14.51 -20.58
C SER A 688 8.73 -14.92 -19.78
N ASP A 689 8.29 -14.08 -18.84
CA ASP A 689 7.05 -14.34 -18.07
C ASP A 689 5.85 -14.53 -19.02
N GLU A 690 5.79 -13.80 -20.13
CA GLU A 690 4.72 -13.90 -21.13
C GLU A 690 4.73 -15.26 -21.86
N ASP A 691 5.89 -15.68 -22.35
CA ASP A 691 6.02 -16.95 -23.09
C ASP A 691 5.77 -18.15 -22.17
N ALA A 692 6.24 -18.10 -20.92
CA ALA A 692 6.01 -19.15 -19.93
C ALA A 692 4.52 -19.28 -19.58
N ASN A 693 3.83 -18.14 -19.41
CA ASN A 693 2.38 -18.12 -19.19
C ASN A 693 1.60 -18.67 -20.39
N LEU A 694 2.02 -18.34 -21.61
CA LEU A 694 1.39 -18.84 -22.84
C LEU A 694 1.51 -20.36 -22.94
N ALA A 695 2.71 -20.90 -22.71
CA ALA A 695 2.95 -22.34 -22.74
C ALA A 695 2.17 -23.08 -21.65
N LEU A 696 2.14 -22.55 -20.42
CA LEU A 696 1.35 -23.13 -19.33
C LEU A 696 -0.15 -23.09 -19.64
N SER A 697 -0.65 -22.00 -20.23
CA SER A 697 -2.06 -21.88 -20.64
C SER A 697 -2.44 -22.92 -21.69
N SER A 698 -1.55 -23.23 -22.64
CA SER A 698 -1.73 -24.30 -23.62
C SER A 698 -1.86 -25.68 -22.95
N VAL A 699 -0.99 -25.97 -21.98
CA VAL A 699 -1.05 -27.21 -21.18
C VAL A 699 -2.37 -27.30 -20.41
N MET A 700 -2.81 -26.21 -19.78
CA MET A 700 -4.07 -26.17 -19.03
C MET A 700 -5.30 -26.35 -19.93
N MET A 701 -5.30 -25.72 -21.12
CA MET A 701 -6.39 -25.88 -22.09
C MET A 701 -6.53 -27.33 -22.58
N ASN A 702 -5.40 -28.00 -22.87
CA ASN A 702 -5.43 -29.41 -23.27
C ASN A 702 -6.03 -30.29 -22.17
N LEU A 703 -5.69 -30.05 -20.89
CA LEU A 703 -6.27 -30.78 -19.75
C LEU A 703 -7.79 -30.59 -19.63
N LEU A 704 -8.27 -29.36 -19.84
CA LEU A 704 -9.70 -29.03 -19.78
C LEU A 704 -10.51 -29.60 -20.94
N MET A 705 -9.89 -29.76 -22.11
CA MET A 705 -10.54 -30.34 -23.28
C MET A 705 -10.61 -31.87 -23.22
N GLU A 706 -9.67 -32.52 -22.55
CA GLU A 706 -9.61 -33.98 -22.47
C GLU A 706 -10.51 -34.57 -21.39
N GLU A 707 -10.72 -33.91 -20.25
CA GLU A 707 -11.49 -34.45 -19.12
C GLU A 707 -12.28 -33.34 -18.39
N GLU A 708 -13.50 -33.66 -17.92
CA GLU A 708 -14.38 -32.80 -17.09
C GLU A 708 -13.76 -32.51 -15.70
N LEU A 709 -12.59 -31.88 -15.66
CA LEU A 709 -11.91 -31.49 -14.43
C LEU A 709 -12.53 -30.19 -13.88
N GLU A 710 -13.20 -30.29 -12.73
CA GLU A 710 -13.64 -29.12 -11.96
C GLU A 710 -12.40 -28.46 -11.30
N LEU A 711 -12.08 -27.23 -11.70
CA LEU A 711 -10.86 -26.49 -11.30
C LEU A 711 -10.92 -25.88 -9.88
N ASP A 712 -12.07 -25.89 -9.22
CA ASP A 712 -12.31 -25.06 -8.02
C ASP A 712 -11.64 -25.59 -6.72
N GLU A 713 -11.16 -26.85 -6.68
CA GLU A 713 -10.43 -27.44 -5.54
C GLU A 713 -9.09 -28.12 -5.94
N GLY A 714 -8.40 -27.58 -6.94
CA GLY A 714 -7.20 -28.18 -7.54
C GLY A 714 -5.84 -27.86 -6.89
N VAL A 715 -4.80 -28.39 -7.52
CA VAL A 715 -3.38 -28.07 -7.26
C VAL A 715 -3.12 -26.60 -7.59
N GLU A 716 -2.41 -25.88 -6.72
CA GLU A 716 -1.91 -24.54 -7.06
C GLU A 716 -0.74 -24.68 -8.03
N ILE A 717 -0.77 -24.00 -9.18
CA ILE A 717 0.34 -24.01 -10.13
C ILE A 717 0.88 -22.60 -10.24
N VAL A 718 2.17 -22.42 -9.95
CA VAL A 718 2.81 -21.10 -9.98
C VAL A 718 4.08 -21.14 -10.82
N LEU A 719 4.20 -20.19 -11.74
CA LEU A 719 5.42 -19.96 -12.50
C LEU A 719 6.44 -19.21 -11.64
N ILE A 720 7.64 -19.77 -11.54
CA ILE A 720 8.76 -19.16 -10.83
C ILE A 720 9.56 -18.30 -11.83
N GLY A 721 9.36 -16.99 -11.71
CA GLY A 721 10.20 -15.98 -12.37
C GLY A 721 11.62 -15.93 -11.81
N GLN A 722 12.39 -14.91 -12.21
CA GLN A 722 13.78 -14.81 -11.77
C GLN A 722 13.89 -14.45 -10.28
N LEU A 723 13.95 -15.46 -9.41
CA LEU A 723 14.30 -15.30 -8.00
C LEU A 723 15.80 -15.11 -7.84
N ASN A 724 16.22 -14.34 -6.85
CA ASN A 724 17.63 -14.21 -6.52
C ASN A 724 18.12 -15.34 -5.60
N SER A 725 19.43 -15.39 -5.35
CA SER A 725 20.05 -16.44 -4.53
C SER A 725 19.48 -16.56 -3.11
N SER A 726 19.07 -15.43 -2.49
CA SER A 726 18.51 -15.45 -1.12
C SER A 726 17.08 -15.99 -1.11
N GLN A 727 16.27 -15.59 -2.09
CA GLN A 727 14.93 -16.12 -2.31
C GLN A 727 14.96 -17.61 -2.61
N TRP A 728 15.88 -18.08 -3.46
CA TRP A 728 16.05 -19.51 -3.74
C TRP A 728 16.44 -20.31 -2.51
N SER A 729 17.39 -19.80 -1.70
CA SER A 729 17.77 -20.46 -0.44
C SER A 729 16.57 -20.61 0.51
N ALA A 730 15.77 -19.54 0.67
CA ALA A 730 14.56 -19.57 1.48
C ALA A 730 13.50 -20.52 0.90
N LEU A 731 13.26 -20.48 -0.42
CA LEU A 731 12.32 -21.34 -1.11
C LEU A 731 12.71 -22.82 -0.98
N CYS A 732 13.98 -23.17 -1.23
CA CYS A 732 14.48 -24.55 -1.13
C CYS A 732 14.24 -25.18 0.24
N SER A 733 14.26 -24.40 1.31
CA SER A 733 13.94 -24.90 2.67
C SER A 733 12.46 -25.26 2.87
N GLN A 734 11.59 -24.82 1.95
CA GLN A 734 10.15 -25.02 1.98
C GLN A 734 9.67 -26.04 0.92
N LEU A 735 10.57 -26.56 0.08
CA LEU A 735 10.26 -27.56 -0.95
C LEU A 735 10.35 -28.99 -0.39
N GLN A 736 9.31 -29.79 -0.63
CA GLN A 736 9.25 -31.19 -0.24
C GLN A 736 9.93 -32.10 -1.25
N GLY A 737 10.01 -31.68 -2.51
CA GLY A 737 10.76 -32.40 -3.53
C GLY A 737 10.73 -31.77 -4.91
N ARG A 738 11.62 -32.25 -5.79
CA ARG A 738 11.71 -31.89 -7.20
C ARG A 738 11.18 -33.04 -8.03
N ILE A 739 10.20 -32.79 -8.89
CA ILE A 739 9.72 -33.79 -9.84
C ILE A 739 10.69 -33.81 -11.02
N LYS A 740 11.21 -34.98 -11.35
CA LYS A 740 12.21 -35.14 -12.41
C LYS A 740 11.53 -35.19 -13.79
N LEU A 741 11.87 -34.26 -14.67
CA LEU A 741 11.47 -34.31 -16.09
C LEU A 741 12.46 -35.15 -16.92
N ASN A 742 12.03 -35.64 -18.07
CA ASN A 742 12.89 -36.18 -19.11
C ASN A 742 13.71 -35.06 -19.77
N ALA A 743 13.10 -33.89 -19.93
CA ALA A 743 13.70 -32.66 -20.44
C ALA A 743 13.93 -31.62 -19.33
N GLU A 744 14.89 -31.87 -18.42
CA GLU A 744 15.22 -30.91 -17.35
C GLU A 744 16.34 -29.94 -17.72
N ASN A 745 16.13 -28.68 -17.34
CA ASN A 745 17.17 -27.66 -17.40
C ASN A 745 18.21 -27.86 -16.28
N GLN A 746 19.22 -28.69 -16.55
CA GLN A 746 20.32 -28.97 -15.62
C GLN A 746 21.10 -27.72 -15.22
N ASN A 747 21.18 -26.72 -16.12
CA ASN A 747 21.87 -25.47 -15.82
C ASN A 747 21.10 -24.63 -14.79
N ALA A 748 19.76 -24.55 -14.91
CA ALA A 748 18.91 -23.86 -13.93
C ALA A 748 18.93 -24.58 -12.57
N ILE A 749 18.94 -25.91 -12.56
CA ILE A 749 19.04 -26.68 -11.31
C ILE A 749 20.36 -26.38 -10.59
N ALA A 750 21.48 -26.42 -11.33
CA ALA A 750 22.81 -26.17 -10.78
C ALA A 750 22.97 -24.70 -10.32
N SER A 751 22.43 -23.74 -11.06
CA SER A 751 22.59 -22.30 -10.76
C SER A 751 21.93 -21.90 -9.44
N VAL A 752 20.80 -22.52 -9.09
CA VAL A 752 20.04 -22.21 -7.87
C VAL A 752 20.32 -23.19 -6.71
N GLY A 753 21.24 -24.14 -6.91
CA GLY A 753 21.57 -25.16 -5.92
C GLY A 753 20.43 -26.14 -5.64
N ALA A 754 19.49 -26.31 -6.58
CA ALA A 754 18.34 -27.21 -6.44
C ALA A 754 18.72 -28.71 -6.49
N GLU A 755 19.98 -29.05 -6.72
CA GLU A 755 20.49 -30.43 -6.70
C GLU A 755 20.28 -31.14 -5.35
N ILE A 756 20.23 -30.37 -4.25
CA ILE A 756 20.03 -30.90 -2.90
C ILE A 756 18.57 -31.26 -2.60
N ILE A 757 17.62 -30.83 -3.43
CA ILE A 757 16.20 -31.10 -3.26
C ILE A 757 15.96 -32.58 -3.62
N PRO A 758 15.32 -33.37 -2.73
CA PRO A 758 15.07 -34.78 -3.00
C PRO A 758 14.17 -34.94 -4.23
N ILE A 759 14.43 -35.97 -5.05
CA ILE A 759 13.54 -36.30 -6.16
C ILE A 759 12.23 -36.82 -5.60
N TYR A 760 11.12 -36.21 -6.00
CA TYR A 760 9.77 -36.65 -5.66
C TYR A 760 9.30 -37.62 -6.72
N ASP A 761 8.99 -38.84 -6.30
CA ASP A 761 8.40 -39.85 -7.18
C ASP A 761 6.88 -39.66 -7.19
N LEU A 762 6.29 -39.49 -8.38
CA LEU A 762 4.85 -39.29 -8.53
C LEU A 762 4.05 -40.59 -8.36
N GLU A 763 4.72 -41.75 -8.34
CA GLU A 763 4.07 -43.05 -8.20
C GLU A 763 3.84 -43.49 -6.73
N HIS A 764 4.39 -42.76 -5.74
CA HIS A 764 4.39 -43.13 -4.31
C HIS A 764 4.08 -41.93 -3.40
#